data_AF-A0A4Q0XV21-F1
#
_entry.id   AF-A0A4Q0XV21-F1
#
_cell.length_a   1.000
_cell.length_b   1.000
_cell.length_c   1.000
_cell.angle_alpha   90.00
_cell.angle_beta   90.00
_cell.angle_gamma   90.00
#
_symmetry.space_group_name_H-M   'P 1'
#
loop_
_entity.id
_entity.type
_entity.pdbx_description
1 polymer ?
#
loop_
_entity_poly.entity_id
_entity_poly.type
_entity_poly.pdbx_seq_one_letter_code
_entity_poly.pdbx_strand_id
1 'polypeptide(L)'
;MKTNHIKLDINNNIATLTFDMKDSNANTLGSEVLEEFDKKLDELKQQSGIQALLIQSAKPSIFIAGANIKEIEPMNDEKVIFDYLMRVNEIFLKLERLKFPSIAYINGSCMGGGLELALACSYRIATSEEATKIAFPEVKLGFFPGFGGTQRLPKLIGLIPSLDLILTGKTIDAKKAYKLGLVNEFFAQGQSKDRVEAFIQKAIKKKVKNKKRFNLMEYFKVTQEYIYNKAFENLEKKVHPKYFGPYRALDVIRHTYKSRHHIGIKVEAQTFSEVAVTKESKHLINLFFTQQALKKEYKTEHELPAIEQTAVVGSGVMGKGIIWLFSKFAKGVRIKLRRLDQTQEILQGVSNLYDYFIKTHKMTKKQVDFKLNRLSYTQEYKGFKLIDFALEAIIENKEEKIKTYKELEKELNEQAILATNTSSISIETLSAKVKNKKNFLGVHFFNPVNKMPLVEVIPNSKTSQESIERVFAFLKQCGKTPVLVHDCAGFLVNRVLLPFINEAGFMLQEGNGIEKIDKTLKEFGLPMGAFELADTVGIDVGYKVATILEESYGSRMKVCELLTEIYNKKLLGKKTGIGFYIHTKESMRVNHTLENTQKSIKVVTSSDMIDRAILIMVNEASRCLEEGIIDNVAYLDYAMIAGTGFPAFRGGLLKYADELGIDYIVSKLLEFEKRHGERFRPSQLLLDLQKNKKTFYTGEALWKH
;
A
#
# COMPACT_ATOMS: atom_id res chain seq x y z
N MET A 1 -26.99 -2.70 -28.03
CA MET A 1 -26.88 -4.17 -27.87
C MET A 1 -26.73 -4.46 -26.39
N LYS A 2 -27.59 -5.29 -25.77
CA LYS A 2 -27.43 -5.62 -24.34
C LYS A 2 -26.17 -6.48 -24.18
N THR A 3 -25.16 -5.96 -23.50
CA THR A 3 -23.99 -6.73 -23.08
C THR A 3 -24.45 -7.78 -22.07
N ASN A 4 -24.12 -9.04 -22.32
CA ASN A 4 -24.46 -10.16 -21.44
C ASN A 4 -23.19 -10.55 -20.69
N HIS A 5 -23.10 -10.16 -19.41
CA HIS A 5 -21.96 -10.38 -18.53
C HIS A 5 -22.09 -11.67 -17.71
N ILE A 6 -23.27 -12.29 -17.70
CA ILE A 6 -23.59 -13.51 -16.96
C ILE A 6 -24.24 -14.51 -17.91
N LYS A 7 -23.56 -15.64 -18.12
CA LYS A 7 -24.13 -16.77 -18.86
C LYS A 7 -24.84 -17.72 -17.89
N LEU A 8 -26.11 -17.99 -18.16
CA LEU A 8 -26.87 -19.07 -17.52
C LEU A 8 -26.88 -20.30 -18.43
N ASP A 9 -26.53 -21.45 -17.87
CA ASP A 9 -26.55 -22.75 -18.51
C ASP A 9 -27.22 -23.76 -17.57
N ILE A 10 -28.12 -24.61 -18.07
CA ILE A 10 -28.82 -25.61 -17.27
C ILE A 10 -28.58 -26.97 -17.89
N ASN A 11 -27.86 -27.83 -17.17
CA ASN A 11 -27.50 -29.17 -17.60
C ASN A 11 -27.75 -30.17 -16.47
N ASN A 12 -28.43 -31.28 -16.76
CA ASN A 12 -28.76 -32.33 -15.79
C ASN A 12 -29.36 -31.80 -14.48
N ASN A 13 -30.33 -30.88 -14.58
CA ASN A 13 -30.99 -30.21 -13.44
C ASN A 13 -30.05 -29.35 -12.56
N ILE A 14 -28.83 -29.07 -13.01
CA ILE A 14 -27.89 -28.17 -12.34
C ILE A 14 -27.82 -26.88 -13.16
N ALA A 15 -28.16 -25.76 -12.54
CA ALA A 15 -27.98 -24.45 -13.14
C ALA A 15 -26.56 -23.94 -12.85
N THR A 16 -25.92 -23.35 -13.86
CA THR A 16 -24.60 -22.72 -13.74
C THR A 16 -24.68 -21.27 -14.20
N LEU A 17 -24.41 -20.34 -13.28
CA LEU A 17 -24.21 -18.92 -13.59
C LEU A 17 -22.71 -18.64 -13.68
N THR A 18 -22.27 -18.28 -14.88
CA THR A 18 -20.87 -17.95 -15.17
C THR A 18 -20.73 -16.46 -15.36
N PHE A 19 -20.02 -15.80 -14.42
CA PHE A 19 -19.64 -14.40 -14.54
C PHE A 19 -18.47 -14.26 -15.52
N ASP A 20 -18.70 -13.50 -16.57
CA ASP A 20 -17.72 -13.17 -17.60
C ASP A 20 -17.93 -11.73 -18.08
N MET A 21 -17.48 -10.77 -17.28
CA MET A 21 -17.59 -9.36 -17.65
C MET A 21 -16.82 -9.10 -18.95
N LYS A 22 -17.55 -8.71 -20.01
CA LYS A 22 -16.96 -8.31 -21.29
C LYS A 22 -16.02 -7.11 -21.12
N ASP A 23 -15.00 -7.06 -21.97
CA ASP A 23 -14.02 -5.96 -22.05
C ASP A 23 -13.28 -5.67 -20.73
N SER A 24 -13.26 -6.64 -19.81
CA SER A 24 -12.59 -6.55 -18.53
C SER A 24 -11.87 -7.86 -18.20
N ASN A 25 -10.67 -7.73 -17.63
CA ASN A 25 -9.91 -8.87 -17.11
C ASN A 25 -10.41 -9.33 -15.72
N ALA A 26 -11.37 -8.62 -15.14
CA ALA A 26 -11.91 -8.88 -13.81
C ALA A 26 -13.44 -8.76 -13.79
N ASN A 27 -14.10 -9.63 -13.04
CA ASN A 27 -15.52 -9.48 -12.74
C ASN A 27 -15.70 -8.51 -11.58
N THR A 28 -16.64 -7.56 -11.73
CA THR A 28 -17.04 -6.62 -10.68
C THR A 28 -18.56 -6.59 -10.56
N LEU A 29 -19.07 -6.29 -9.37
CA LEU A 29 -20.49 -6.11 -9.11
C LEU A 29 -20.85 -4.63 -9.31
N GLY A 30 -20.93 -4.23 -10.57
CA GLY A 30 -21.55 -2.97 -10.98
C GLY A 30 -23.06 -3.12 -11.16
N SER A 31 -23.75 -1.99 -11.33
CA SER A 31 -25.21 -1.94 -11.45
C SER A 31 -25.74 -2.82 -12.57
N GLU A 32 -25.12 -2.79 -13.76
CA GLU A 32 -25.52 -3.62 -14.91
C GLU A 32 -25.43 -5.12 -14.62
N VAL A 33 -24.32 -5.55 -14.01
CA VAL A 33 -24.08 -6.96 -13.64
C VAL A 33 -25.07 -7.41 -12.57
N LEU A 34 -25.37 -6.55 -11.59
CA LEU A 34 -26.36 -6.84 -10.54
C LEU A 34 -27.78 -6.95 -11.09
N GLU A 35 -28.16 -6.09 -12.04
CA GLU A 35 -29.45 -6.18 -12.73
C GLU A 35 -29.59 -7.43 -13.59
N GLU A 36 -28.54 -7.82 -14.29
CA GLU A 36 -28.51 -9.07 -15.04
C GLU A 36 -28.61 -10.26 -14.09
N PHE A 37 -27.86 -10.23 -12.98
CA PHE A 37 -27.92 -11.27 -11.95
C PHE A 37 -29.33 -11.41 -11.36
N ASP A 38 -29.98 -10.29 -11.04
CA ASP A 38 -31.35 -10.28 -10.53
C ASP A 38 -32.34 -10.94 -11.50
N LYS A 39 -32.28 -10.59 -12.78
CA LYS A 39 -33.09 -11.21 -13.84
C LYS A 39 -32.84 -12.70 -13.96
N LYS A 40 -31.58 -13.14 -13.86
CA LYS A 40 -31.21 -14.56 -13.89
C LYS A 40 -31.72 -15.32 -12.67
N LEU A 41 -31.75 -14.71 -11.49
CA LEU A 41 -32.38 -15.30 -10.31
C LEU A 41 -33.89 -15.45 -10.48
N ASP A 42 -34.55 -14.45 -11.09
CA ASP A 42 -35.99 -14.53 -11.39
C ASP A 42 -36.29 -15.61 -12.44
N GLU A 43 -35.45 -15.75 -13.48
CA GLU A 43 -35.51 -16.84 -14.46
C GLU A 43 -35.39 -18.20 -13.78
N LEU A 44 -34.38 -18.39 -12.92
CA LEU A 44 -34.16 -19.63 -12.17
C LEU A 44 -35.33 -19.99 -11.24
N LYS A 45 -36.02 -19.00 -10.69
CA LYS A 45 -37.17 -19.20 -9.81
C LYS A 45 -38.39 -19.74 -10.57
N GLN A 46 -38.50 -19.44 -11.86
CA GLN A 46 -39.59 -19.91 -12.73
C GLN A 46 -39.35 -21.32 -13.28
N GLN A 47 -38.09 -21.77 -13.31
CA GLN A 47 -37.73 -23.11 -13.80
C GLN A 47 -38.06 -24.21 -12.79
N SER A 48 -38.77 -25.24 -13.24
CA SER A 48 -39.02 -26.45 -12.45
C SER A 48 -37.87 -27.46 -12.60
N GLY A 49 -37.61 -28.22 -11.54
CA GLY A 49 -36.66 -29.36 -11.60
C GLY A 49 -35.21 -29.02 -11.29
N ILE A 50 -34.84 -27.74 -11.10
CA ILE A 50 -33.48 -27.36 -10.68
C ILE A 50 -33.16 -27.92 -9.29
N GLN A 51 -32.05 -28.64 -9.19
CA GLN A 51 -31.58 -29.29 -7.97
C GLN A 51 -30.44 -28.54 -7.27
N ALA A 52 -29.66 -27.75 -8.00
CA ALA A 52 -28.59 -26.91 -7.45
C ALA A 52 -28.25 -25.75 -8.39
N LEU A 53 -27.65 -24.70 -7.82
CA LEU A 53 -27.03 -23.59 -8.56
C LEU A 53 -25.52 -23.54 -8.28
N LEU A 54 -24.71 -23.58 -9.33
CA LEU A 54 -23.28 -23.29 -9.30
C LEU A 54 -23.06 -21.84 -9.78
N ILE A 55 -22.37 -21.03 -8.99
CA ILE A 55 -21.89 -19.71 -9.40
C ILE A 55 -20.37 -19.79 -9.59
N GLN A 56 -19.90 -19.43 -10.77
CA GLN A 56 -18.49 -19.50 -11.14
C GLN A 56 -18.05 -18.29 -11.97
N SER A 57 -16.76 -18.19 -12.22
CA SER A 57 -16.15 -17.17 -13.06
C SER A 57 -15.49 -17.80 -14.27
N ALA A 58 -15.65 -17.20 -15.45
CA ALA A 58 -14.88 -17.57 -16.64
C ALA A 58 -13.44 -17.03 -16.60
N LYS A 59 -13.14 -16.06 -15.73
CA LYS A 59 -11.81 -15.47 -15.63
C LYS A 59 -10.88 -16.41 -14.84
N PRO A 60 -9.63 -16.64 -15.30
CA PRO A 60 -8.79 -17.74 -14.79
C PRO A 60 -8.28 -17.57 -13.36
N SER A 61 -8.12 -16.33 -12.88
CA SER A 61 -7.48 -16.03 -11.59
C SER A 61 -8.31 -15.14 -10.68
N ILE A 62 -9.59 -14.94 -11.01
CA ILE A 62 -10.49 -14.06 -10.28
C ILE A 62 -11.90 -14.63 -10.30
N PHE A 63 -12.51 -14.73 -9.13
CA PHE A 63 -13.94 -14.97 -9.00
C PHE A 63 -14.67 -13.65 -9.25
N ILE A 64 -14.59 -12.72 -8.28
CA ILE A 64 -15.19 -11.38 -8.32
C ILE A 64 -14.31 -10.44 -7.46
N ALA A 65 -13.91 -9.28 -8.02
CA ALA A 65 -13.03 -8.29 -7.36
C ALA A 65 -13.75 -7.40 -6.33
N GLY A 66 -15.07 -7.46 -6.25
CA GLY A 66 -15.89 -6.63 -5.37
C GLY A 66 -16.88 -5.77 -6.15
N ALA A 67 -17.39 -4.73 -5.49
CA ALA A 67 -18.23 -3.72 -6.12
C ALA A 67 -17.44 -2.91 -7.16
N ASN A 68 -18.14 -2.32 -8.13
CA ASN A 68 -17.52 -1.39 -9.07
C ASN A 68 -17.26 -0.04 -8.39
N ILE A 69 -16.03 0.18 -7.92
CA ILE A 69 -15.64 1.41 -7.20
C ILE A 69 -15.87 2.67 -8.05
N LYS A 70 -15.82 2.57 -9.39
CA LYS A 70 -16.09 3.71 -10.28
C LYS A 70 -17.54 4.20 -10.21
N GLU A 71 -18.48 3.33 -9.81
CA GLU A 71 -19.88 3.73 -9.60
C GLU A 71 -20.08 4.37 -8.23
N ILE A 72 -19.29 3.96 -7.22
CA ILE A 72 -19.38 4.48 -5.85
C ILE A 72 -18.72 5.85 -5.70
N GLU A 73 -17.59 6.07 -6.39
CA GLU A 73 -16.81 7.31 -6.32
C GLU A 73 -17.64 8.60 -6.52
N PRO A 74 -18.49 8.73 -7.56
CA PRO A 74 -19.27 9.93 -7.78
C PRO A 74 -20.48 10.08 -6.83
N MET A 75 -20.86 9.04 -6.08
CA MET A 75 -22.04 9.10 -5.20
C MET A 75 -21.76 9.95 -3.96
N ASN A 76 -22.41 11.10 -3.85
CA ASN A 76 -22.24 12.03 -2.72
C ASN A 76 -23.52 12.22 -1.89
N ASP A 77 -24.59 11.49 -2.21
CA ASP A 77 -25.87 11.54 -1.53
C ASP A 77 -26.07 10.24 -0.73
N GLU A 78 -26.19 10.37 0.59
CA GLU A 78 -26.40 9.25 1.51
C GLU A 78 -27.65 8.44 1.17
N LYS A 79 -28.75 9.11 0.78
CA LYS A 79 -30.02 8.46 0.44
C LYS A 79 -29.88 7.61 -0.81
N VAL A 80 -29.20 8.12 -1.83
CA VAL A 80 -28.93 7.38 -3.08
C VAL A 80 -28.11 6.11 -2.79
N ILE A 81 -27.08 6.22 -1.96
CA ILE A 81 -26.24 5.08 -1.56
C ILE A 81 -27.06 4.08 -0.74
N PHE A 82 -27.85 4.55 0.23
CA PHE A 82 -28.71 3.71 1.05
C PHE A 82 -29.70 2.91 0.20
N ASP A 83 -30.44 3.58 -0.69
CA ASP A 83 -31.44 2.95 -1.58
C ASP A 83 -30.76 1.91 -2.50
N TYR A 84 -29.57 2.22 -3.01
CA TYR A 84 -28.75 1.28 -3.78
C TYR A 84 -28.39 0.04 -2.97
N LEU A 85 -27.83 0.19 -1.76
CA LEU A 85 -27.44 -0.93 -0.90
C LEU A 85 -28.62 -1.80 -0.50
N MET A 86 -29.79 -1.20 -0.24
CA MET A 86 -31.02 -1.94 0.04
C MET A 86 -31.43 -2.79 -1.15
N ARG A 87 -31.41 -2.23 -2.38
CA ARG A 87 -31.68 -2.99 -3.61
C ARG A 87 -30.70 -4.15 -3.81
N VAL A 88 -29.39 -3.93 -3.61
CA VAL A 88 -28.40 -5.02 -3.75
C VAL A 88 -28.67 -6.13 -2.73
N ASN A 89 -28.98 -5.78 -1.49
CA ASN A 89 -29.29 -6.77 -0.46
C ASN A 89 -30.58 -7.55 -0.75
N GLU A 90 -31.58 -6.95 -1.40
CA GLU A 90 -32.77 -7.68 -1.89
C GLU A 90 -32.40 -8.75 -2.91
N ILE A 91 -31.49 -8.45 -3.84
CA ILE A 91 -30.99 -9.42 -4.84
C ILE A 91 -30.29 -10.59 -4.13
N PHE A 92 -29.43 -10.30 -3.14
CA PHE A 92 -28.73 -11.35 -2.39
C PHE A 92 -29.70 -12.18 -1.54
N LEU A 93 -30.75 -11.56 -1.02
CA LEU A 93 -31.81 -12.25 -0.31
C LEU A 93 -32.64 -13.16 -1.24
N LYS A 94 -32.83 -12.80 -2.52
CA LYS A 94 -33.42 -13.71 -3.52
C LYS A 94 -32.56 -14.96 -3.70
N LEU A 95 -31.23 -14.81 -3.81
CA LEU A 95 -30.28 -15.92 -3.89
C LEU A 95 -30.35 -16.83 -2.67
N GLU A 96 -30.41 -16.26 -1.46
CA GLU A 96 -30.51 -17.03 -0.21
C GLU A 96 -31.82 -17.82 -0.08
N ARG A 97 -32.91 -17.30 -0.67
CA ARG A 97 -34.26 -17.87 -0.58
C ARG A 97 -34.53 -18.92 -1.66
N LEU A 98 -33.56 -19.25 -2.52
CA LEU A 98 -33.70 -20.34 -3.47
C LEU A 98 -34.04 -21.64 -2.75
N LYS A 99 -34.93 -22.44 -3.33
CA LYS A 99 -35.40 -23.72 -2.75
C LYS A 99 -34.39 -24.86 -2.89
N PHE A 100 -33.31 -24.62 -3.62
CA PHE A 100 -32.21 -25.55 -3.90
C PHE A 100 -30.87 -24.92 -3.48
N PRO A 101 -29.85 -25.72 -3.13
CA PRO A 101 -28.56 -25.21 -2.69
C PRO A 101 -27.84 -24.41 -3.77
N SER A 102 -27.28 -23.26 -3.38
CA SER A 102 -26.38 -22.46 -4.19
C SER A 102 -24.93 -22.62 -3.73
N ILE A 103 -24.00 -22.73 -4.69
CA ILE A 103 -22.58 -23.03 -4.45
C ILE A 103 -21.73 -21.99 -5.17
N ALA A 104 -20.93 -21.22 -4.41
CA ALA A 104 -19.92 -20.35 -4.98
C ALA A 104 -18.61 -21.13 -5.21
N TYR A 105 -18.18 -21.25 -6.47
CA TYR A 105 -16.89 -21.81 -6.85
C TYR A 105 -15.85 -20.70 -7.02
N ILE A 106 -14.97 -20.58 -6.01
CA ILE A 106 -13.95 -19.54 -5.90
C ILE A 106 -12.64 -20.05 -6.51
N ASN A 107 -12.42 -19.76 -7.78
CA ASN A 107 -11.24 -20.17 -8.55
C ASN A 107 -10.06 -19.17 -8.48
N GLY A 108 -10.21 -18.09 -7.71
CA GLY A 108 -9.23 -17.01 -7.67
C GLY A 108 -9.58 -15.92 -6.66
N SER A 109 -9.19 -14.68 -6.95
CA SER A 109 -9.47 -13.53 -6.08
C SER A 109 -10.98 -13.36 -5.84
N CYS A 110 -11.40 -13.31 -4.58
CA CYS A 110 -12.78 -13.14 -4.12
C CYS A 110 -12.80 -12.07 -3.02
N MET A 111 -13.09 -10.84 -3.43
CA MET A 111 -12.87 -9.65 -2.62
C MET A 111 -14.17 -8.89 -2.41
N GLY A 112 -14.34 -8.33 -1.21
CA GLY A 112 -15.43 -7.42 -0.86
C GLY A 112 -16.80 -7.94 -1.26
N GLY A 113 -17.54 -7.18 -2.08
CA GLY A 113 -18.84 -7.60 -2.62
C GLY A 113 -18.86 -8.99 -3.29
N GLY A 114 -17.76 -9.46 -3.87
CA GLY A 114 -17.64 -10.82 -4.39
C GLY A 114 -17.68 -11.88 -3.30
N LEU A 115 -17.06 -11.59 -2.14
CA LEU A 115 -17.17 -12.41 -0.95
C LEU A 115 -18.56 -12.30 -0.32
N GLU A 116 -19.21 -11.13 -0.36
CA GLU A 116 -20.58 -10.97 0.13
C GLU A 116 -21.58 -11.79 -0.69
N LEU A 117 -21.42 -11.84 -2.02
CA LEU A 117 -22.19 -12.75 -2.89
C LEU A 117 -21.91 -14.22 -2.54
N ALA A 118 -20.64 -14.58 -2.35
CA ALA A 118 -20.27 -15.94 -1.95
C ALA A 118 -20.84 -16.31 -0.57
N LEU A 119 -20.99 -15.35 0.35
CA LEU A 119 -21.61 -15.53 1.65
C LEU A 119 -23.13 -15.69 1.58
N ALA A 120 -23.79 -15.08 0.59
CA ALA A 120 -25.21 -15.29 0.29
C ALA A 120 -25.49 -16.67 -0.32
N CYS A 121 -24.47 -17.36 -0.85
CA CYS A 121 -24.60 -18.76 -1.29
C CYS A 121 -24.73 -19.72 -0.10
N SER A 122 -25.41 -20.85 -0.31
CA SER A 122 -25.51 -21.92 0.70
C SER A 122 -24.14 -22.48 1.07
N TYR A 123 -23.28 -22.68 0.06
CA TYR A 123 -21.95 -23.27 0.21
C TYR A 123 -20.89 -22.53 -0.61
N ARG A 124 -19.63 -22.66 -0.19
CA ARG A 124 -18.45 -22.11 -0.86
C ARG A 124 -17.39 -23.20 -1.02
N ILE A 125 -16.84 -23.35 -2.22
CA ILE A 125 -15.69 -24.20 -2.51
C ILE A 125 -14.60 -23.36 -3.16
N ALA A 126 -13.33 -23.63 -2.88
CA ALA A 126 -12.23 -22.78 -3.34
C ALA A 126 -11.03 -23.57 -3.87
N THR A 127 -10.28 -22.95 -4.78
CA THR A 127 -9.04 -23.54 -5.30
C THR A 127 -7.86 -23.24 -4.38
N SER A 128 -6.84 -24.10 -4.34
CA SER A 128 -5.63 -23.88 -3.53
C SER A 128 -4.55 -23.03 -4.21
N GLU A 129 -4.85 -22.47 -5.38
CA GLU A 129 -3.90 -21.70 -6.18
C GLU A 129 -3.48 -20.41 -5.49
N GLU A 130 -2.27 -19.91 -5.80
CA GLU A 130 -1.75 -18.67 -5.20
C GLU A 130 -2.68 -17.48 -5.45
N ALA A 131 -3.32 -17.43 -6.61
CA ALA A 131 -4.31 -16.42 -6.99
C ALA A 131 -5.58 -16.44 -6.12
N THR A 132 -5.86 -17.54 -5.41
CA THR A 132 -7.05 -17.66 -4.56
C THR A 132 -6.85 -16.89 -3.26
N LYS A 133 -7.41 -15.69 -3.25
CA LYS A 133 -7.26 -14.69 -2.20
C LYS A 133 -8.65 -14.19 -1.79
N ILE A 134 -8.99 -14.33 -0.52
CA ILE A 134 -10.31 -13.99 0.02
C ILE A 134 -10.16 -12.87 1.06
N ALA A 135 -10.89 -11.75 0.91
CA ALA A 135 -10.77 -10.60 1.82
C ALA A 135 -11.96 -9.62 1.77
N PHE A 136 -12.04 -8.76 2.79
CA PHE A 136 -12.88 -7.55 2.82
C PHE A 136 -12.01 -6.27 2.75
N PRO A 137 -11.56 -5.83 1.56
CA PRO A 137 -10.63 -4.71 1.46
C PRO A 137 -11.27 -3.32 1.70
N GLU A 138 -12.57 -3.24 1.96
CA GLU A 138 -13.38 -2.00 2.03
C GLU A 138 -12.83 -0.96 2.99
N VAL A 139 -12.27 -1.38 4.14
CA VAL A 139 -11.64 -0.48 5.11
C VAL A 139 -10.44 0.28 4.57
N LYS A 140 -9.83 -0.19 3.46
CA LYS A 140 -8.75 0.51 2.76
C LYS A 140 -9.27 1.61 1.82
N LEU A 141 -10.58 1.65 1.58
CA LEU A 141 -11.29 2.65 0.78
C LEU A 141 -12.09 3.63 1.66
N GLY A 142 -11.92 3.54 2.98
CA GLY A 142 -12.56 4.42 3.98
C GLY A 142 -13.93 3.96 4.48
N PHE A 143 -14.48 2.87 3.94
CA PHE A 143 -15.76 2.32 4.37
C PHE A 143 -15.62 0.88 4.89
N PHE A 144 -16.68 0.07 4.83
CA PHE A 144 -16.69 -1.32 5.29
C PHE A 144 -17.67 -2.14 4.43
N PRO A 145 -17.78 -3.47 4.60
CA PRO A 145 -18.69 -4.27 3.76
C PRO A 145 -20.15 -3.79 3.86
N GLY A 146 -20.82 -3.60 2.72
CA GLY A 146 -22.16 -2.99 2.64
C GLY A 146 -23.23 -3.85 1.96
N PHE A 147 -22.86 -5.00 1.40
CA PHE A 147 -23.82 -5.96 0.83
C PHE A 147 -24.09 -7.11 1.82
N GLY A 148 -24.18 -6.81 3.11
CA GLY A 148 -24.49 -7.71 4.23
C GLY A 148 -23.31 -8.51 4.77
N GLY A 149 -22.07 -8.17 4.42
CA GLY A 149 -20.86 -8.82 4.91
C GLY A 149 -20.72 -8.75 6.43
N THR A 150 -21.07 -7.61 7.06
CA THR A 150 -21.04 -7.46 8.53
C THR A 150 -22.13 -8.29 9.22
N GLN A 151 -23.14 -8.75 8.47
CA GLN A 151 -24.24 -9.55 9.00
C GLN A 151 -24.04 -11.05 8.76
N ARG A 152 -23.53 -11.45 7.59
CA ARG A 152 -23.36 -12.85 7.19
C ARG A 152 -22.10 -13.47 7.76
N LEU A 153 -20.98 -12.75 7.70
CA LEU A 153 -19.68 -13.31 8.09
C LEU A 153 -19.62 -13.68 9.59
N PRO A 154 -20.04 -12.80 10.54
CA PRO A 154 -19.99 -13.17 11.96
C PRO A 154 -20.85 -14.39 12.29
N LYS A 155 -22.01 -14.53 11.63
CA LYS A 155 -22.90 -15.69 11.80
C LYS A 155 -22.31 -16.98 11.22
N LEU A 156 -21.46 -16.88 10.19
CA LEU A 156 -20.84 -18.04 9.54
C LEU A 156 -19.60 -18.55 10.29
N ILE A 157 -18.66 -17.65 10.62
CA ILE A 157 -17.33 -18.04 11.13
C ILE A 157 -17.07 -17.68 12.60
N GLY A 158 -18.02 -17.03 13.25
CA GLY A 158 -17.90 -16.50 14.61
C GLY A 158 -17.44 -15.05 14.66
N LEU A 159 -17.62 -14.43 15.82
CA LEU A 159 -17.38 -13.00 16.05
C LEU A 159 -15.90 -12.62 15.95
N ILE A 160 -15.01 -13.35 16.62
CA ILE A 160 -13.59 -13.00 16.68
C ILE A 160 -12.92 -13.00 15.29
N PRO A 161 -13.00 -14.09 14.48
CA PRO A 161 -12.36 -14.09 13.17
C PRO A 161 -13.05 -13.19 12.15
N SER A 162 -14.33 -12.85 12.33
CA SER A 162 -15.01 -11.89 11.45
C SER A 162 -14.55 -10.45 11.70
N LEU A 163 -14.45 -10.02 12.96
CA LEU A 163 -13.87 -8.72 13.32
C LEU A 163 -12.44 -8.58 12.76
N ASP A 164 -11.62 -9.62 12.92
CA ASP A 164 -10.25 -9.63 12.40
C ASP A 164 -10.18 -9.51 10.86
N LEU A 165 -11.10 -10.13 10.10
CA LEU A 165 -11.14 -9.99 8.64
C LEU A 165 -11.69 -8.64 8.18
N ILE A 166 -12.76 -8.15 8.80
CA ILE A 166 -13.46 -6.92 8.40
C ILE A 166 -12.63 -5.69 8.78
N LEU A 167 -12.16 -5.59 10.03
CA LEU A 167 -11.50 -4.40 10.56
C LEU A 167 -10.09 -4.18 9.99
N THR A 168 -9.43 -5.23 9.52
CA THR A 168 -8.07 -5.14 8.96
C THR A 168 -8.03 -5.18 7.43
N GLY A 169 -9.11 -5.63 6.80
CA GLY A 169 -9.17 -5.95 5.38
C GLY A 169 -8.05 -6.86 4.89
N LYS A 170 -7.59 -7.76 5.76
CA LYS A 170 -6.51 -8.70 5.43
C LYS A 170 -6.99 -9.81 4.53
N THR A 171 -6.07 -10.28 3.70
CA THR A 171 -6.32 -11.38 2.78
C THR A 171 -5.95 -12.71 3.41
N ILE A 172 -6.80 -13.71 3.19
CA ILE A 172 -6.55 -15.12 3.55
C ILE A 172 -6.56 -16.01 2.30
N ASP A 173 -5.85 -17.14 2.39
CA ASP A 173 -5.85 -18.18 1.36
C ASP A 173 -6.98 -19.21 1.59
N ALA A 174 -7.19 -20.11 0.63
CA ALA A 174 -8.22 -21.14 0.70
C ALA A 174 -8.06 -22.07 1.92
N LYS A 175 -6.82 -22.40 2.30
CA LYS A 175 -6.54 -23.27 3.45
C LYS A 175 -6.98 -22.63 4.76
N LYS A 176 -6.66 -21.35 4.97
CA LYS A 176 -7.10 -20.59 6.13
C LYS A 176 -8.61 -20.39 6.12
N ALA A 177 -9.20 -20.10 4.96
CA ALA A 177 -10.65 -19.98 4.81
C ALA A 177 -11.38 -21.27 5.21
N TYR A 178 -10.88 -22.44 4.80
CA TYR A 178 -11.41 -23.75 5.21
C TYR A 178 -11.24 -24.03 6.71
N LYS A 179 -10.12 -23.61 7.31
CA LYS A 179 -9.91 -23.71 8.76
C LYS A 179 -10.88 -22.84 9.56
N LEU A 180 -11.22 -21.66 9.04
CA LEU A 180 -12.16 -20.73 9.67
C LEU A 180 -13.62 -21.13 9.49
N GLY A 181 -13.93 -22.04 8.57
CA GLY A 181 -15.30 -22.39 8.19
C GLY A 181 -15.92 -21.47 7.15
N LEU A 182 -15.13 -20.54 6.58
CA LEU A 182 -15.58 -19.65 5.51
C LEU A 182 -15.82 -20.42 4.20
N VAL A 183 -14.96 -21.41 3.92
CA VAL A 183 -15.06 -22.29 2.76
C VAL A 183 -15.34 -23.73 3.24
N ASN A 184 -16.23 -24.43 2.55
CA ASN A 184 -16.64 -25.80 2.87
C ASN A 184 -15.64 -26.84 2.39
N GLU A 185 -15.00 -26.63 1.25
CA GLU A 185 -14.00 -27.53 0.68
C GLU A 185 -12.98 -26.75 -0.17
N PHE A 186 -11.72 -27.20 -0.19
CA PHE A 186 -10.72 -26.66 -1.11
C PHE A 186 -9.89 -27.75 -1.78
N PHE A 187 -9.42 -27.50 -3.00
CA PHE A 187 -8.69 -28.47 -3.84
C PHE A 187 -7.80 -27.75 -4.87
N ALA A 188 -6.83 -28.46 -5.45
CA ALA A 188 -6.00 -27.92 -6.53
C ALA A 188 -6.81 -27.72 -7.81
N GLN A 189 -6.45 -26.74 -8.65
CA GLN A 189 -7.22 -26.43 -9.86
C GLN A 189 -7.34 -27.62 -10.82
N GLY A 190 -6.29 -28.45 -10.91
CA GLY A 190 -6.29 -29.67 -11.73
C GLY A 190 -7.31 -30.74 -11.33
N GLN A 191 -7.90 -30.63 -10.12
CA GLN A 191 -8.95 -31.54 -9.62
C GLN A 191 -10.35 -30.93 -9.70
N SER A 192 -10.48 -29.72 -10.26
CA SER A 192 -11.70 -28.92 -10.16
C SER A 192 -12.94 -29.65 -10.67
N LYS A 193 -12.88 -30.25 -11.86
CA LYS A 193 -14.03 -30.92 -12.51
C LYS A 193 -14.69 -31.94 -11.58
N ASP A 194 -13.93 -32.95 -11.16
CA ASP A 194 -14.45 -34.05 -10.34
C ASP A 194 -14.87 -33.59 -8.94
N ARG A 195 -14.12 -32.64 -8.36
CA ARG A 195 -14.38 -32.15 -6.99
C ARG A 195 -15.61 -31.26 -6.91
N VAL A 196 -15.81 -30.39 -7.90
CA VAL A 196 -17.01 -29.54 -8.01
C VAL A 196 -18.25 -30.42 -8.17
N GLU A 197 -18.23 -31.37 -9.10
CA GLU A 197 -19.36 -32.28 -9.34
C GLU A 197 -19.69 -33.11 -8.09
N ALA A 198 -18.68 -33.72 -7.47
CA ALA A 198 -18.87 -34.47 -6.23
C ALA A 198 -19.44 -33.60 -5.10
N PHE A 199 -19.04 -32.33 -5.01
CA PHE A 199 -19.57 -31.41 -4.00
C PHE A 199 -21.02 -31.03 -4.28
N ILE A 200 -21.38 -30.75 -5.54
CA ILE A 200 -22.77 -30.48 -5.95
C ILE A 200 -23.67 -31.66 -5.54
N GLN A 201 -23.27 -32.89 -5.82
CA GLN A 201 -24.02 -34.08 -5.45
C GLN A 201 -24.19 -34.23 -3.93
N LYS A 202 -23.16 -33.90 -3.13
CA LYS A 202 -23.26 -33.86 -1.66
C LYS A 202 -24.22 -32.78 -1.19
N ALA A 203 -24.22 -31.61 -1.83
CA ALA A 203 -25.09 -30.49 -1.50
C ALA A 203 -26.56 -30.80 -1.79
N ILE A 204 -26.87 -31.39 -2.95
CA ILE A 204 -28.22 -31.86 -3.32
C ILE A 204 -28.74 -32.85 -2.28
N LYS A 205 -27.90 -33.82 -1.88
CA LYS A 205 -28.23 -34.83 -0.85
C LYS A 205 -28.24 -34.28 0.58
N LYS A 206 -28.01 -32.97 0.79
CA LYS A 206 -27.90 -32.30 2.10
C LYS A 206 -26.88 -32.97 3.04
N LYS A 207 -25.82 -33.57 2.48
CA LYS A 207 -24.75 -34.26 3.23
C LYS A 207 -23.56 -33.38 3.56
N VAL A 208 -23.57 -32.10 3.18
CA VAL A 208 -22.49 -31.16 3.48
C VAL A 208 -22.57 -30.77 4.95
N LYS A 209 -21.54 -31.13 5.72
CA LYS A 209 -21.41 -30.73 7.13
C LYS A 209 -20.85 -29.32 7.19
N ASN A 210 -21.58 -28.38 7.79
CA ASN A 210 -21.03 -27.08 8.15
C ASN A 210 -20.23 -27.23 9.45
N LYS A 211 -18.98 -26.74 9.46
CA LYS A 211 -18.19 -26.64 10.69
C LYS A 211 -18.81 -25.56 11.57
N LYS A 212 -19.72 -25.94 12.46
CA LYS A 212 -20.22 -25.01 13.48
C LYS A 212 -19.08 -24.72 14.45
N ARG A 213 -18.63 -23.47 14.46
CA ARG A 213 -17.64 -23.01 15.42
C ARG A 213 -18.37 -22.52 16.66
N PHE A 214 -18.51 -23.39 17.65
CA PHE A 214 -19.07 -23.00 18.93
C PHE A 214 -17.96 -22.40 19.79
N ASN A 215 -18.10 -21.11 20.14
CA ASN A 215 -17.22 -20.43 21.08
C ASN A 215 -18.08 -19.96 22.25
N LEU A 216 -17.84 -20.51 23.44
CA LEU A 216 -18.62 -20.20 24.64
C LEU A 216 -18.55 -18.70 25.00
N MET A 217 -17.40 -18.05 24.74
CA MET A 217 -17.22 -16.60 24.95
C MET A 217 -18.08 -15.75 24.00
N GLU A 218 -18.49 -16.29 22.85
CA GLU A 218 -19.34 -15.58 21.91
C GLU A 218 -20.84 -15.76 22.22
N TYR A 219 -21.19 -16.51 23.26
CA TYR A 219 -22.59 -16.76 23.64
C TYR A 219 -23.10 -15.73 24.66
N PHE A 220 -22.36 -15.56 25.76
CA PHE A 220 -22.73 -14.68 26.87
C PHE A 220 -22.52 -13.21 26.52
N LYS A 221 -23.46 -12.34 26.94
CA LYS A 221 -23.37 -10.89 26.66
C LYS A 221 -22.12 -10.25 27.27
N VAL A 222 -21.77 -10.61 28.50
CA VAL A 222 -20.61 -10.04 29.21
C VAL A 222 -19.29 -10.34 28.47
N THR A 223 -19.11 -11.57 27.98
CA THR A 223 -17.91 -11.95 27.24
C THR A 223 -17.87 -11.35 25.84
N GLN A 224 -19.03 -11.09 25.20
CA GLN A 224 -19.09 -10.35 23.95
C GLN A 224 -18.63 -8.91 24.11
N GLU A 225 -19.09 -8.21 25.16
CA GLU A 225 -18.64 -6.85 25.46
C GLU A 225 -17.13 -6.78 25.67
N TYR A 226 -16.56 -7.78 26.37
CA TYR A 226 -15.11 -7.90 26.49
C TYR A 226 -14.43 -8.05 25.12
N ILE A 227 -14.95 -8.89 24.22
CA ILE A 227 -14.41 -9.05 22.85
C ILE A 227 -14.45 -7.72 22.09
N TYR A 228 -15.55 -6.96 22.17
CA TYR A 228 -15.68 -5.67 21.50
C TYR A 228 -14.71 -4.64 22.06
N ASN A 229 -14.58 -4.52 23.38
CA ASN A 229 -13.65 -3.61 24.02
C ASN A 229 -12.20 -3.95 23.64
N LYS A 230 -11.83 -5.24 23.65
CA LYS A 230 -10.51 -5.69 23.22
C LYS A 230 -10.28 -5.44 21.72
N ALA A 231 -11.31 -5.57 20.88
CA ALA A 231 -11.21 -5.22 19.46
C ALA A 231 -10.99 -3.71 19.27
N PHE A 232 -11.73 -2.88 20.01
CA PHE A 232 -11.59 -1.43 20.03
C PHE A 232 -10.20 -0.98 20.48
N GLU A 233 -9.69 -1.50 21.62
CA GLU A 233 -8.34 -1.20 22.10
C GLU A 233 -7.24 -1.58 21.10
N ASN A 234 -7.41 -2.71 20.38
CA ASN A 234 -6.44 -3.11 19.36
C ASN A 234 -6.53 -2.24 18.10
N LEU A 235 -7.72 -1.72 17.81
CA LEU A 235 -7.96 -0.82 16.69
C LEU A 235 -7.32 0.53 16.96
N GLU A 236 -7.56 1.14 18.13
CA GLU A 236 -6.94 2.42 18.54
C GLU A 236 -5.42 2.37 18.57
N LYS A 237 -4.82 1.22 18.92
CA LYS A 237 -3.37 1.05 18.91
C LYS A 237 -2.74 1.04 17.51
N LYS A 238 -3.54 0.85 16.45
CA LYS A 238 -3.03 0.58 15.09
C LYS A 238 -3.60 1.50 14.02
N VAL A 239 -4.76 2.09 14.27
CA VAL A 239 -5.53 2.85 13.29
C VAL A 239 -5.86 4.20 13.89
N HIS A 240 -5.56 5.26 13.14
CA HIS A 240 -5.88 6.62 13.56
C HIS A 240 -7.41 6.82 13.59
N PRO A 241 -8.00 7.53 14.58
CA PRO A 241 -9.45 7.71 14.70
C PRO A 241 -10.14 8.39 13.50
N LYS A 242 -9.36 9.04 12.63
CA LYS A 242 -9.87 9.65 11.38
C LYS A 242 -10.18 8.63 10.27
N TYR A 243 -9.73 7.38 10.38
CA TYR A 243 -10.15 6.30 9.48
C TYR A 243 -11.48 5.71 9.97
N PHE A 244 -12.61 6.22 9.48
CA PHE A 244 -13.91 5.92 10.07
C PHE A 244 -14.40 4.48 9.81
N GLY A 245 -14.09 3.92 8.63
CA GLY A 245 -14.55 2.60 8.18
C GLY A 245 -14.42 1.48 9.24
N PRO A 246 -13.22 1.21 9.78
CA PRO A 246 -13.04 0.20 10.82
C PRO A 246 -13.86 0.43 12.09
N TYR A 247 -13.89 1.66 12.62
CA TYR A 247 -14.63 1.95 13.85
C TYR A 247 -16.14 1.75 13.65
N ARG A 248 -16.66 2.25 12.53
CA ARG A 248 -18.07 2.11 12.18
C ARG A 248 -18.47 0.66 11.90
N ALA A 249 -17.58 -0.13 11.29
CA ALA A 249 -17.81 -1.57 11.12
C ALA A 249 -17.90 -2.30 12.47
N LEU A 250 -17.03 -1.95 13.43
CA LEU A 250 -17.08 -2.51 14.79
C LEU A 250 -18.40 -2.15 15.48
N ASP A 251 -18.84 -0.89 15.37
CA ASP A 251 -20.10 -0.43 15.95
C ASP A 251 -21.30 -1.15 15.33
N VAL A 252 -21.37 -1.26 14.00
CA VAL A 252 -22.45 -1.98 13.32
C VAL A 252 -22.53 -3.42 13.82
N ILE A 253 -21.41 -4.15 13.83
CA ILE A 253 -21.38 -5.55 14.30
C ILE A 253 -21.81 -5.64 15.76
N ARG A 254 -21.32 -4.74 16.63
CA ARG A 254 -21.68 -4.70 18.06
C ARG A 254 -23.18 -4.58 18.27
N HIS A 255 -23.84 -3.70 17.51
CA HIS A 255 -25.28 -3.46 17.63
C HIS A 255 -26.14 -4.52 16.93
N THR A 256 -25.65 -5.16 15.86
CA THR A 256 -26.50 -6.02 15.01
C THR A 256 -26.23 -7.52 15.15
N TYR A 257 -25.17 -7.96 15.82
CA TYR A 257 -24.77 -9.38 15.86
C TYR A 257 -25.90 -10.33 16.30
N LYS A 258 -26.70 -9.93 17.29
CA LYS A 258 -27.87 -10.69 17.80
C LYS A 258 -29.20 -10.28 17.17
N SER A 259 -29.20 -9.31 16.27
CA SER A 259 -30.41 -8.77 15.65
C SER A 259 -30.89 -9.66 14.50
N ARG A 260 -32.18 -9.52 14.17
CA ARG A 260 -32.76 -10.15 12.97
C ARG A 260 -32.05 -9.63 11.73
N HIS A 261 -31.87 -10.50 10.73
CA HIS A 261 -31.05 -10.20 9.55
C HIS A 261 -31.44 -8.89 8.85
N HIS A 262 -32.74 -8.66 8.60
CA HIS A 262 -33.23 -7.44 7.95
C HIS A 262 -32.93 -6.15 8.75
N ILE A 263 -32.95 -6.22 10.08
CA ILE A 263 -32.61 -5.07 10.94
C ILE A 263 -31.12 -4.77 10.79
N GLY A 264 -30.29 -5.82 10.85
CA GLY A 264 -28.85 -5.70 10.68
C GLY A 264 -28.45 -5.12 9.33
N ILE A 265 -29.08 -5.56 8.24
CA ILE A 265 -28.86 -5.02 6.89
C ILE A 265 -29.23 -3.53 6.82
N LYS A 266 -30.36 -3.13 7.39
CA LYS A 266 -30.77 -1.72 7.39
C LYS A 266 -29.77 -0.83 8.13
N VAL A 267 -29.30 -1.27 9.30
CA VAL A 267 -28.29 -0.54 10.07
C VAL A 267 -26.96 -0.49 9.32
N GLU A 268 -26.53 -1.61 8.73
CA GLU A 268 -25.32 -1.66 7.89
C GLU A 268 -25.40 -0.67 6.73
N ALA A 269 -26.50 -0.68 5.98
CA ALA A 269 -26.69 0.21 4.83
C ALA A 269 -26.71 1.69 5.25
N GLN A 270 -27.38 2.03 6.35
CA GLN A 270 -27.45 3.39 6.87
C GLN A 270 -26.07 3.89 7.33
N THR A 271 -25.34 3.10 8.11
CA THR A 271 -24.01 3.50 8.57
C THR A 271 -23.00 3.51 7.42
N PHE A 272 -23.13 2.63 6.43
CA PHE A 272 -22.29 2.67 5.23
C PHE A 272 -22.51 3.97 4.46
N SER A 273 -23.77 4.37 4.23
CA SER A 273 -24.08 5.58 3.45
C SER A 273 -23.48 6.84 4.09
N GLU A 274 -23.56 6.96 5.43
CA GLU A 274 -22.92 8.03 6.19
C GLU A 274 -21.39 8.08 5.98
N VAL A 275 -20.72 6.93 5.94
CA VAL A 275 -19.26 6.85 5.84
C VAL A 275 -18.76 7.05 4.41
N ALA A 276 -19.47 6.52 3.42
CA ALA A 276 -19.07 6.53 2.01
C ALA A 276 -19.05 7.93 1.38
N VAL A 277 -19.82 8.88 1.93
CA VAL A 277 -19.84 10.28 1.48
C VAL A 277 -18.75 11.15 2.15
N THR A 278 -18.05 10.61 3.16
CA THR A 278 -17.03 11.38 3.88
C THR A 278 -15.83 11.69 3.00
N LYS A 279 -15.18 12.84 3.27
CA LYS A 279 -13.94 13.24 2.60
C LYS A 279 -12.84 12.18 2.69
N GLU A 280 -12.72 11.53 3.85
CA GLU A 280 -11.75 10.46 4.07
C GLU A 280 -11.95 9.30 3.09
N SER A 281 -13.19 8.83 2.92
CA SER A 281 -13.49 7.81 1.93
C SER A 281 -13.16 8.25 0.51
N LYS A 282 -13.53 9.48 0.12
CA LYS A 282 -13.21 10.01 -1.22
C LYS A 282 -11.70 10.07 -1.47
N HIS A 283 -10.93 10.49 -0.48
CA HIS A 283 -9.47 10.50 -0.54
C HIS A 283 -8.88 9.10 -0.73
N LEU A 284 -9.35 8.11 0.01
CA LEU A 284 -8.86 6.74 -0.09
C LEU A 284 -9.27 6.04 -1.39
N ILE A 285 -10.45 6.34 -1.91
CA ILE A 285 -10.89 5.90 -3.25
C ILE A 285 -9.99 6.51 -4.33
N ASN A 286 -9.72 7.81 -4.27
CA ASN A 286 -8.82 8.47 -5.21
C ASN A 286 -7.41 7.87 -5.16
N LEU A 287 -6.88 7.65 -3.96
CA LEU A 287 -5.58 6.98 -3.76
C LEU A 287 -5.57 5.57 -4.37
N PHE A 288 -6.66 4.81 -4.25
CA PHE A 288 -6.79 3.50 -4.89
C PHE A 288 -6.73 3.62 -6.42
N PHE A 289 -7.43 4.58 -7.03
CA PHE A 289 -7.35 4.81 -8.47
C PHE A 289 -5.96 5.25 -8.92
N THR A 290 -5.29 6.11 -8.17
CA THR A 290 -3.89 6.50 -8.41
C THR A 290 -2.97 5.29 -8.41
N GLN A 291 -3.09 4.39 -7.42
CA GLN A 291 -2.32 3.15 -7.37
C GLN A 291 -2.59 2.25 -8.58
N GLN A 292 -3.85 2.18 -9.02
CA GLN A 292 -4.22 1.39 -10.20
C GLN A 292 -3.70 2.03 -11.50
N ALA A 293 -3.65 3.36 -11.58
CA ALA A 293 -3.05 4.09 -12.69
C ALA A 293 -1.53 3.85 -12.76
N LEU A 294 -0.81 4.00 -11.64
CA LEU A 294 0.64 3.71 -11.55
C LEU A 294 1.00 2.27 -11.96
N LYS A 295 0.15 1.29 -11.61
CA LYS A 295 0.33 -0.09 -12.06
C LYS A 295 0.17 -0.25 -13.57
N LYS A 296 -0.59 0.61 -14.24
CA LYS A 296 -0.83 0.61 -15.69
C LYS A 296 0.14 1.50 -16.48
N GLU A 297 0.76 2.49 -15.86
CA GLU A 297 1.76 3.34 -16.51
C GLU A 297 2.95 2.55 -17.06
N TYR A 298 3.58 2.98 -18.15
CA TYR A 298 4.72 2.25 -18.73
C TYR A 298 4.41 0.75 -18.96
N LYS A 299 3.14 0.43 -19.28
CA LYS A 299 2.75 -0.92 -19.71
C LYS A 299 3.09 -1.05 -21.19
N THR A 300 3.93 -2.02 -21.50
CA THR A 300 4.43 -2.24 -22.86
C THR A 300 3.30 -2.76 -23.74
N GLU A 301 3.16 -2.18 -24.94
CA GLU A 301 2.29 -2.73 -26.00
C GLU A 301 3.01 -3.86 -26.78
N HIS A 302 4.33 -3.90 -26.69
CA HIS A 302 5.19 -4.90 -27.31
C HIS A 302 5.83 -5.83 -26.26
N GLU A 303 6.21 -7.04 -26.69
CA GLU A 303 6.94 -7.97 -25.83
C GLU A 303 8.38 -7.48 -25.61
N LEU A 304 8.70 -7.06 -24.39
CA LEU A 304 10.07 -6.74 -23.98
C LEU A 304 10.73 -7.96 -23.31
N PRO A 305 12.05 -8.13 -23.44
CA PRO A 305 12.78 -9.17 -22.71
C PRO A 305 12.61 -9.02 -21.19
N ALA A 306 12.04 -10.03 -20.55
CA ALA A 306 11.82 -10.05 -19.11
C ALA A 306 13.16 -10.03 -18.34
N ILE A 307 13.18 -9.37 -17.18
CA ILE A 307 14.31 -9.43 -16.25
C ILE A 307 14.18 -10.71 -15.42
N GLU A 308 15.07 -11.68 -15.64
CA GLU A 308 15.02 -12.98 -14.99
C GLU A 308 16.23 -13.24 -14.09
N GLN A 309 17.41 -12.79 -14.53
CA GLN A 309 18.67 -12.90 -13.82
C GLN A 309 19.08 -11.53 -13.28
N THR A 310 19.20 -11.41 -11.97
CA THR A 310 19.52 -10.15 -11.31
C THR A 310 20.84 -10.21 -10.56
N ALA A 311 21.48 -9.06 -10.39
CA ALA A 311 22.62 -8.93 -9.50
C ALA A 311 22.42 -7.83 -8.47
N VAL A 312 22.97 -8.01 -7.29
CA VAL A 312 23.02 -6.97 -6.24
C VAL A 312 24.46 -6.78 -5.80
N VAL A 313 24.93 -5.54 -5.88
CA VAL A 313 26.28 -5.14 -5.46
C VAL A 313 26.20 -4.32 -4.19
N GLY A 314 26.57 -4.92 -3.08
CA GLY A 314 26.37 -4.34 -1.75
C GLY A 314 25.41 -5.17 -0.92
N SER A 315 25.86 -5.57 0.26
CA SER A 315 25.19 -6.53 1.13
C SER A 315 24.92 -5.97 2.53
N GLY A 316 24.84 -4.64 2.64
CA GLY A 316 24.42 -3.95 3.86
C GLY A 316 22.92 -4.14 4.15
N VAL A 317 22.35 -3.30 5.02
CA VAL A 317 20.93 -3.39 5.42
C VAL A 317 19.99 -3.31 4.20
N MET A 318 20.17 -2.31 3.34
CA MET A 318 19.39 -2.16 2.10
C MET A 318 19.63 -3.32 1.13
N GLY A 319 20.90 -3.69 0.92
CA GLY A 319 21.29 -4.80 0.06
C GLY A 319 20.62 -6.12 0.45
N LYS A 320 20.60 -6.48 1.74
CA LYS A 320 19.90 -7.68 2.24
C LYS A 320 18.40 -7.64 1.92
N GLY A 321 17.76 -6.48 2.05
CA GLY A 321 16.36 -6.27 1.68
C GLY A 321 16.08 -6.44 0.18
N ILE A 322 16.95 -5.90 -0.67
CA ILE A 322 16.87 -6.02 -2.13
C ILE A 322 17.11 -7.47 -2.56
N ILE A 323 18.15 -8.14 -2.02
CA ILE A 323 18.46 -9.55 -2.29
C ILE A 323 17.26 -10.43 -1.93
N TRP A 324 16.65 -10.19 -0.77
CA TRP A 324 15.42 -10.86 -0.37
C TRP A 324 14.31 -10.66 -1.41
N LEU A 325 14.06 -9.42 -1.83
CA LEU A 325 13.03 -9.09 -2.81
C LEU A 325 13.28 -9.83 -4.14
N PHE A 326 14.48 -9.75 -4.68
CA PHE A 326 14.82 -10.39 -5.95
C PHE A 326 14.78 -11.92 -5.85
N SER A 327 15.23 -12.51 -4.73
CA SER A 327 15.17 -13.98 -4.54
C SER A 327 13.75 -14.53 -4.65
N LYS A 328 12.75 -13.73 -4.25
CA LYS A 328 11.35 -14.10 -4.29
C LYS A 328 10.78 -14.14 -5.72
N PHE A 329 11.22 -13.22 -6.59
CA PHE A 329 10.56 -12.95 -7.88
C PHE A 329 11.41 -13.25 -9.12
N ALA A 330 12.73 -13.06 -9.05
CA ALA A 330 13.67 -13.40 -10.13
C ALA A 330 13.91 -14.92 -10.21
N LYS A 331 14.48 -15.38 -11.32
CA LYS A 331 14.92 -16.77 -11.51
C LYS A 331 16.28 -17.03 -10.87
N GLY A 332 17.18 -16.03 -10.88
CA GLY A 332 18.48 -16.08 -10.20
C GLY A 332 18.91 -14.71 -9.66
N VAL A 333 19.69 -14.73 -8.57
CA VAL A 333 20.27 -13.53 -7.97
C VAL A 333 21.75 -13.74 -7.69
N ARG A 334 22.61 -12.92 -8.30
CA ARG A 334 24.06 -12.90 -8.09
C ARG A 334 24.44 -11.80 -7.10
N ILE A 335 25.03 -12.17 -5.98
CA ILE A 335 25.44 -11.23 -4.93
C ILE A 335 26.93 -10.96 -5.07
N LYS A 336 27.30 -9.69 -5.28
CA LYS A 336 28.70 -9.27 -5.20
C LYS A 336 29.02 -8.93 -3.74
N LEU A 337 29.85 -9.78 -3.14
CA LEU A 337 30.34 -9.63 -1.78
C LEU A 337 31.58 -8.73 -1.74
N ARG A 338 31.75 -8.03 -0.62
CA ARG A 338 33.01 -7.34 -0.32
C ARG A 338 34.09 -8.34 0.11
N ARG A 339 33.70 -9.30 0.96
CA ARG A 339 34.56 -10.39 1.45
C ARG A 339 33.76 -11.68 1.57
N LEU A 340 34.39 -12.83 1.33
CA LEU A 340 33.73 -14.14 1.39
C LEU A 340 33.28 -14.56 2.81
N ASP A 341 33.98 -14.12 3.85
CA ASP A 341 33.65 -14.39 5.26
C ASP A 341 32.26 -13.85 5.67
N GLN A 342 31.75 -12.82 4.98
CA GLN A 342 30.44 -12.22 5.24
C GLN A 342 29.26 -13.04 4.71
N THR A 343 29.50 -14.06 3.90
CA THR A 343 28.46 -14.82 3.19
C THR A 343 27.38 -15.34 4.14
N GLN A 344 27.78 -16.01 5.22
CA GLN A 344 26.85 -16.61 6.18
C GLN A 344 25.95 -15.55 6.84
N GLU A 345 26.53 -14.42 7.26
CA GLU A 345 25.80 -13.33 7.90
C GLU A 345 24.75 -12.69 6.96
N ILE A 346 25.11 -12.55 5.68
CA ILE A 346 24.23 -11.97 4.65
C ILE A 346 23.08 -12.93 4.35
N LEU A 347 23.38 -14.20 4.08
CA LEU A 347 22.36 -15.22 3.81
C LEU A 347 21.43 -15.41 5.01
N GLN A 348 21.97 -15.40 6.23
CA GLN A 348 21.14 -15.44 7.44
C GLN A 348 20.26 -14.19 7.55
N GLY A 349 20.79 -13.00 7.28
CA GLY A 349 20.00 -11.77 7.26
C GLY A 349 18.86 -11.79 6.24
N VAL A 350 19.11 -12.33 5.04
CA VAL A 350 18.08 -12.53 4.01
C VAL A 350 17.05 -13.58 4.45
N SER A 351 17.50 -14.69 5.06
CA SER A 351 16.64 -15.74 5.60
C SER A 351 15.72 -15.21 6.70
N ASN A 352 16.23 -14.38 7.61
CA ASN A 352 15.44 -13.77 8.69
C ASN A 352 14.29 -12.90 8.15
N LEU A 353 14.42 -12.31 6.95
CA LEU A 353 13.33 -11.57 6.31
C LEU A 353 12.18 -12.49 5.86
N TYR A 354 12.45 -13.78 5.64
CA TYR A 354 11.43 -14.79 5.38
C TYR A 354 10.75 -15.33 6.64
N ASP A 355 11.35 -15.19 7.83
CA ASP A 355 10.79 -15.71 9.09
C ASP A 355 9.37 -15.24 9.35
N TYR A 356 9.07 -13.98 9.03
CA TYR A 356 7.71 -13.44 9.15
C TYR A 356 6.72 -14.22 8.30
N PHE A 357 7.07 -14.61 7.07
CA PHE A 357 6.20 -15.37 6.16
C PHE A 357 6.01 -16.81 6.64
N ILE A 358 7.03 -17.41 7.25
CA ILE A 358 6.92 -18.74 7.87
C ILE A 358 6.02 -18.68 9.11
N LYS A 359 6.29 -17.75 10.03
CA LYS A 359 5.53 -17.55 11.27
C LYS A 359 4.06 -17.20 11.01
N THR A 360 3.79 -16.43 9.96
CA THR A 360 2.42 -16.09 9.54
C THR A 360 1.79 -17.13 8.61
N HIS A 361 2.46 -18.25 8.36
CA HIS A 361 2.03 -19.33 7.46
C HIS A 361 1.72 -18.88 6.02
N LYS A 362 2.29 -17.76 5.58
CA LYS A 362 2.21 -17.27 4.20
C LYS A 362 3.14 -18.05 3.26
N MET A 363 4.19 -18.66 3.80
CA MET A 363 5.12 -19.53 3.08
C MET A 363 5.53 -20.71 3.96
N THR A 364 5.82 -21.85 3.33
CA THR A 364 6.42 -23.01 3.98
C THR A 364 7.95 -22.92 3.96
N LYS A 365 8.62 -23.63 4.88
CA LYS A 365 10.08 -23.69 4.91
C LYS A 365 10.68 -24.15 3.57
N LYS A 366 10.12 -25.20 2.96
CA LYS A 366 10.54 -25.70 1.64
C LYS A 366 10.44 -24.65 0.53
N GLN A 367 9.38 -23.83 0.54
CA GLN A 367 9.24 -22.73 -0.42
C GLN A 367 10.32 -21.68 -0.21
N VAL A 368 10.64 -21.34 1.05
CA VAL A 368 11.72 -20.40 1.37
C VAL A 368 13.08 -20.96 0.95
N ASP A 369 13.38 -22.22 1.27
CA ASP A 369 14.62 -22.90 0.88
C ASP A 369 14.81 -22.85 -0.64
N PHE A 370 13.75 -23.11 -1.42
CA PHE A 370 13.79 -23.00 -2.89
C PHE A 370 14.10 -21.57 -3.38
N LYS A 371 13.59 -20.53 -2.70
CA LYS A 371 13.91 -19.14 -3.05
C LYS A 371 15.35 -18.77 -2.67
N LEU A 372 15.84 -19.25 -1.53
CA LEU A 372 17.23 -19.04 -1.10
C LEU A 372 18.23 -19.76 -2.00
N ASN A 373 17.88 -20.94 -2.55
CA ASN A 373 18.72 -21.68 -3.50
C ASN A 373 18.91 -20.97 -4.85
N ARG A 374 18.18 -19.88 -5.13
CA ARG A 374 18.39 -19.02 -6.30
C ARG A 374 19.51 -18.00 -6.10
N LEU A 375 20.00 -17.87 -4.87
CA LEU A 375 21.10 -16.98 -4.52
C LEU A 375 22.43 -17.64 -4.86
N SER A 376 23.27 -16.92 -5.58
CA SER A 376 24.67 -17.25 -5.75
C SER A 376 25.51 -16.04 -5.38
N TYR A 377 26.77 -16.23 -4.99
CA TYR A 377 27.62 -15.14 -4.52
C TYR A 377 29.04 -15.23 -5.09
N THR A 378 29.72 -14.09 -5.10
CA THR A 378 31.10 -13.98 -5.56
C THR A 378 31.80 -12.79 -4.90
N GLN A 379 33.09 -12.94 -4.65
CA GLN A 379 33.96 -11.82 -4.29
C GLN A 379 34.60 -11.16 -5.52
N GLU A 380 34.56 -11.78 -6.69
CA GLU A 380 35.06 -11.22 -7.94
C GLU A 380 33.91 -10.63 -8.77
N TYR A 381 34.22 -9.73 -9.71
CA TYR A 381 33.25 -9.23 -10.69
C TYR A 381 32.99 -10.22 -11.84
N LYS A 382 33.27 -11.52 -11.66
CA LYS A 382 33.05 -12.56 -12.67
C LYS A 382 31.68 -13.21 -12.58
N GLY A 383 31.18 -13.68 -13.73
CA GLY A 383 29.92 -14.39 -13.83
C GLY A 383 28.70 -13.47 -13.86
N PHE A 384 28.86 -12.26 -14.38
CA PHE A 384 27.78 -11.28 -14.56
C PHE A 384 27.24 -11.24 -16.00
N LYS A 385 27.82 -12.03 -16.92
CA LYS A 385 27.42 -12.02 -18.35
C LYS A 385 25.96 -12.35 -18.58
N LEU A 386 25.36 -13.25 -17.79
CA LEU A 386 23.95 -13.63 -17.95
C LEU A 386 22.97 -12.74 -17.17
N ILE A 387 23.45 -11.65 -16.57
CA ILE A 387 22.61 -10.76 -15.74
C ILE A 387 21.86 -9.78 -16.64
N ASP A 388 20.54 -9.72 -16.49
CA ASP A 388 19.68 -8.77 -17.18
C ASP A 388 19.62 -7.42 -16.47
N PHE A 389 19.69 -7.45 -15.12
CA PHE A 389 19.54 -6.27 -14.26
C PHE A 389 20.48 -6.33 -13.06
N ALA A 390 21.43 -5.39 -12.98
CA ALA A 390 22.36 -5.25 -11.86
C ALA A 390 22.04 -4.00 -11.05
N LEU A 391 21.82 -4.14 -9.73
CA LEU A 391 21.56 -3.03 -8.83
C LEU A 391 22.72 -2.82 -7.85
N GLU A 392 23.27 -1.62 -7.85
CA GLU A 392 24.27 -1.19 -6.89
C GLU A 392 23.62 -0.58 -5.63
N ALA A 393 24.04 -1.05 -4.46
CA ALA A 393 23.62 -0.65 -3.13
C ALA A 393 24.80 -0.64 -2.13
N ILE A 394 25.95 -0.13 -2.58
CA ILE A 394 27.14 0.13 -1.76
C ILE A 394 27.01 1.46 -1.01
N ILE A 395 28.04 1.82 -0.25
CA ILE A 395 28.05 3.05 0.54
C ILE A 395 27.91 4.29 -0.35
N GLU A 396 27.40 5.37 0.24
CA GLU A 396 27.12 6.63 -0.46
C GLU A 396 28.42 7.43 -0.70
N ASN A 397 29.28 6.90 -1.59
CA ASN A 397 30.52 7.52 -2.04
C ASN A 397 30.59 7.51 -3.57
N LYS A 398 30.71 8.69 -4.17
CA LYS A 398 30.70 8.89 -5.63
C LYS A 398 31.82 8.12 -6.35
N GLU A 399 33.04 8.17 -5.83
CA GLU A 399 34.21 7.55 -6.48
C GLU A 399 34.14 6.02 -6.44
N GLU A 400 33.76 5.46 -5.29
CA GLU A 400 33.58 4.01 -5.15
C GLU A 400 32.47 3.49 -6.07
N LYS A 401 31.35 4.22 -6.16
CA LYS A 401 30.24 3.87 -7.06
C LYS A 401 30.69 3.85 -8.52
N ILE A 402 31.35 4.91 -8.98
CA ILE A 402 31.88 4.99 -10.36
C ILE A 402 32.88 3.85 -10.63
N LYS A 403 33.75 3.51 -9.67
CA LYS A 403 34.67 2.38 -9.80
C LYS A 403 33.91 1.06 -9.95
N THR A 404 32.89 0.84 -9.12
CA THR A 404 32.03 -0.36 -9.21
C THR A 404 31.32 -0.45 -10.56
N TYR A 405 30.78 0.65 -11.10
CA TYR A 405 30.13 0.63 -12.41
C TYR A 405 31.09 0.22 -13.52
N LYS A 406 32.32 0.77 -13.53
CA LYS A 406 33.34 0.40 -14.52
C LYS A 406 33.72 -1.07 -14.46
N GLU A 407 33.78 -1.67 -13.28
CA GLU A 407 34.05 -3.11 -13.14
C GLU A 407 32.87 -3.97 -13.60
N LEU A 408 31.64 -3.56 -13.30
CA LEU A 408 30.43 -4.24 -13.77
C LEU A 408 30.27 -4.16 -15.29
N GLU A 409 30.52 -3.00 -15.91
CA GLU A 409 30.42 -2.82 -17.36
C GLU A 409 31.37 -3.70 -18.17
N LYS A 410 32.46 -4.20 -17.57
CA LYS A 410 33.35 -5.16 -18.26
C LYS A 410 32.76 -6.56 -18.37
N GLU A 411 31.82 -6.89 -17.49
CA GLU A 411 31.36 -8.26 -17.23
C GLU A 411 29.87 -8.45 -17.49
N LEU A 412 29.11 -7.35 -17.55
CA LEU A 412 27.72 -7.31 -18.00
C LEU A 412 27.64 -7.32 -19.53
N ASN A 413 26.58 -7.92 -20.06
CA ASN A 413 26.25 -7.79 -21.48
C ASN A 413 25.82 -6.36 -21.82
N GLU A 414 25.95 -5.97 -23.09
CA GLU A 414 25.54 -4.64 -23.55
C GLU A 414 24.04 -4.36 -23.34
N GLN A 415 23.19 -5.39 -23.36
CA GLN A 415 21.75 -5.26 -23.13
C GLN A 415 21.34 -5.26 -21.64
N ALA A 416 22.30 -5.48 -20.73
CA ALA A 416 22.04 -5.49 -19.30
C ALA A 416 21.78 -4.06 -18.79
N ILE A 417 20.83 -3.95 -17.86
CA ILE A 417 20.51 -2.70 -17.20
C ILE A 417 21.34 -2.59 -15.92
N LEU A 418 22.09 -1.51 -15.78
CA LEU A 418 22.83 -1.17 -14.57
C LEU A 418 22.08 -0.07 -13.82
N ALA A 419 21.63 -0.36 -12.60
CA ALA A 419 20.92 0.59 -11.77
C ALA A 419 21.68 0.90 -10.46
N THR A 420 21.40 2.07 -9.88
CA THR A 420 21.92 2.46 -8.56
C THR A 420 20.80 2.78 -7.57
N ASN A 421 20.95 2.32 -6.33
CA ASN A 421 20.12 2.65 -5.18
C ASN A 421 20.73 3.82 -4.36
N THR A 422 21.39 4.78 -5.01
CA THR A 422 21.78 6.04 -4.35
C THR A 422 20.53 6.78 -3.87
N SER A 423 20.65 7.57 -2.81
CA SER A 423 19.54 8.32 -2.20
C SER A 423 19.68 9.83 -2.33
N SER A 424 20.85 10.29 -2.80
CA SER A 424 21.24 11.71 -2.74
C SER A 424 22.17 12.17 -3.85
N ILE A 425 22.88 11.27 -4.54
CA ILE A 425 23.80 11.63 -5.61
C ILE A 425 23.04 11.67 -6.93
N SER A 426 23.23 12.74 -7.70
CA SER A 426 22.66 12.90 -9.04
C SER A 426 23.02 11.71 -9.96
N ILE A 427 21.99 11.13 -10.57
CA ILE A 427 22.10 10.06 -11.56
C ILE A 427 22.80 10.57 -12.82
N GLU A 428 22.56 11.81 -13.23
CA GLU A 428 23.24 12.42 -14.38
C GLU A 428 24.75 12.47 -14.13
N THR A 429 25.14 12.89 -12.94
CA THR A 429 26.54 12.95 -12.50
C THR A 429 27.21 11.57 -12.48
N LEU A 430 26.51 10.54 -11.99
CA LEU A 430 27.01 9.17 -11.96
C LEU A 430 27.10 8.57 -13.37
N SER A 431 26.10 8.83 -14.22
CA SER A 431 26.02 8.34 -15.59
C SER A 431 27.13 8.88 -16.48
N ALA A 432 27.69 10.05 -16.15
CA ALA A 432 28.72 10.71 -16.96
C ALA A 432 29.92 9.80 -17.28
N LYS A 433 30.29 8.90 -16.35
CA LYS A 433 31.43 7.98 -16.45
C LYS A 433 31.05 6.55 -16.81
N VAL A 434 29.77 6.27 -17.06
CA VAL A 434 29.24 4.99 -17.53
C VAL A 434 29.27 4.98 -19.06
N LYS A 435 29.70 3.88 -19.68
CA LYS A 435 29.74 3.72 -21.15
C LYS A 435 28.33 3.56 -21.70
N ASN A 436 27.55 2.63 -21.17
CA ASN A 436 26.19 2.36 -21.65
C ASN A 436 25.13 3.16 -20.89
N LYS A 437 25.08 4.47 -21.18
CA LYS A 437 24.14 5.40 -20.53
C LYS A 437 22.66 5.08 -20.82
N LYS A 438 22.39 4.42 -21.95
CA LYS A 438 21.03 4.02 -22.36
C LYS A 438 20.40 3.00 -21.41
N ASN A 439 21.23 2.19 -20.76
CA ASN A 439 20.82 1.13 -19.85
C ASN A 439 21.21 1.46 -18.40
N PHE A 440 21.42 2.73 -18.08
CA PHE A 440 21.75 3.19 -16.73
C PHE A 440 20.63 4.05 -16.15
N LEU A 441 20.20 3.78 -14.91
CA LEU A 441 19.21 4.61 -14.21
C LEU A 441 19.27 4.45 -12.67
N GLY A 442 18.68 5.38 -11.93
CA GLY A 442 18.43 5.24 -10.51
C GLY A 442 17.20 4.37 -10.22
N VAL A 443 17.33 3.48 -9.24
CA VAL A 443 16.21 2.71 -8.67
C VAL A 443 16.33 2.80 -7.16
N HIS A 444 15.65 3.78 -6.58
CA HIS A 444 15.75 4.13 -5.18
C HIS A 444 14.64 3.44 -4.37
N PHE A 445 15.05 2.44 -3.59
CA PHE A 445 14.22 1.73 -2.62
C PHE A 445 14.23 2.43 -1.26
N PHE A 446 13.10 2.33 -0.56
CA PHE A 446 12.95 2.85 0.80
C PHE A 446 13.12 1.75 1.85
N ASN A 447 13.81 2.08 2.94
CA ASN A 447 14.01 1.16 4.08
C ASN A 447 12.76 1.16 4.99
N PRO A 448 12.24 0.00 5.44
CA PRO A 448 12.58 -1.37 5.04
C PRO A 448 12.00 -1.81 3.70
N VAL A 449 12.85 -2.40 2.85
CA VAL A 449 12.48 -2.87 1.50
C VAL A 449 11.34 -3.88 1.53
N ASN A 450 11.15 -4.65 2.60
CA ASN A 450 10.04 -5.60 2.70
C ASN A 450 8.68 -4.99 3.07
N LYS A 451 8.66 -3.73 3.52
CA LYS A 451 7.44 -3.02 3.95
C LYS A 451 7.06 -1.88 3.00
N MET A 452 8.04 -1.12 2.54
CA MET A 452 7.79 0.08 1.74
C MET A 452 7.39 -0.30 0.30
N PRO A 453 6.21 0.11 -0.19
CA PRO A 453 5.76 -0.26 -1.53
C PRO A 453 6.36 0.62 -2.63
N LEU A 454 6.69 1.88 -2.31
CA LEU A 454 7.24 2.85 -3.24
C LEU A 454 8.67 2.50 -3.68
N VAL A 455 8.97 2.77 -4.95
CA VAL A 455 10.31 2.81 -5.51
C VAL A 455 10.38 4.02 -6.45
N GLU A 456 11.34 4.91 -6.27
CA GLU A 456 11.57 5.99 -7.23
C GLU A 456 12.46 5.46 -8.36
N VAL A 457 12.07 5.71 -9.61
CA VAL A 457 12.83 5.35 -10.80
C VAL A 457 13.30 6.64 -11.47
N ILE A 458 14.62 6.81 -11.54
CA ILE A 458 15.26 8.08 -11.92
C ILE A 458 16.11 7.89 -13.18
N PRO A 459 15.58 8.13 -14.38
CA PRO A 459 16.37 8.05 -15.61
C PRO A 459 17.40 9.19 -15.68
N ASN A 460 18.51 8.93 -16.36
CA ASN A 460 19.39 9.99 -16.85
C ASN A 460 18.89 10.51 -18.20
N SER A 461 19.48 11.62 -18.68
CA SER A 461 19.11 12.26 -19.95
C SER A 461 19.18 11.35 -21.19
N LYS A 462 19.89 10.22 -21.11
CA LYS A 462 20.10 9.25 -22.20
C LYS A 462 19.49 7.88 -21.92
N THR A 463 18.85 7.65 -20.77
CA THR A 463 18.22 6.37 -20.47
C THR A 463 17.16 6.06 -21.53
N SER A 464 17.21 4.85 -22.09
CA SER A 464 16.24 4.39 -23.08
C SER A 464 14.88 4.15 -22.46
N GLN A 465 13.82 4.47 -23.20
CA GLN A 465 12.45 4.15 -22.82
C GLN A 465 12.26 2.66 -22.54
N GLU A 466 12.89 1.79 -23.34
CA GLU A 466 12.89 0.35 -23.14
C GLU A 466 13.45 -0.06 -21.76
N SER A 467 14.54 0.56 -21.31
CA SER A 467 15.11 0.28 -19.99
C SER A 467 14.18 0.70 -18.86
N ILE A 468 13.51 1.85 -19.00
CA ILE A 468 12.52 2.33 -18.03
C ILE A 468 11.37 1.32 -17.95
N GLU A 469 10.79 0.93 -19.09
CA GLU A 469 9.66 0.00 -19.16
C GLU A 469 10.00 -1.39 -18.59
N ARG A 470 11.18 -1.95 -18.92
CA ARG A 470 11.65 -3.23 -18.37
C ARG A 470 11.78 -3.17 -16.84
N VAL A 471 12.35 -2.09 -16.30
CA VAL A 471 12.49 -1.90 -14.85
C VAL A 471 11.13 -1.72 -14.19
N PHE A 472 10.23 -0.93 -14.77
CA PHE A 472 8.86 -0.75 -14.27
C PHE A 472 8.11 -2.09 -14.23
N ALA A 473 8.17 -2.89 -15.29
CA ALA A 473 7.56 -4.21 -15.36
C ALA A 473 8.09 -5.15 -14.25
N PHE A 474 9.41 -5.20 -14.08
CA PHE A 474 10.04 -6.03 -13.06
C PHE A 474 9.69 -5.58 -11.63
N LEU A 475 9.73 -4.27 -11.34
CA LEU A 475 9.36 -3.75 -10.02
C LEU A 475 7.89 -4.04 -9.68
N LYS A 476 6.98 -3.90 -10.65
CA LYS A 476 5.56 -4.26 -10.48
C LYS A 476 5.38 -5.75 -10.23
N GLN A 477 6.11 -6.61 -10.95
CA GLN A 477 6.14 -8.04 -10.70
C GLN A 477 6.63 -8.35 -9.27
N CYS A 478 7.60 -7.57 -8.75
CA CYS A 478 8.05 -7.66 -7.36
C CYS A 478 7.03 -7.15 -6.32
N GLY A 479 5.87 -6.65 -6.75
CA GLY A 479 4.85 -6.07 -5.87
C GLY A 479 5.22 -4.67 -5.36
N LYS A 480 6.12 -3.98 -6.06
CA LYS A 480 6.44 -2.56 -5.84
C LYS A 480 5.58 -1.67 -6.72
N THR A 481 5.48 -0.40 -6.32
CA THR A 481 4.81 0.64 -7.10
C THR A 481 5.88 1.66 -7.50
N PRO A 482 6.45 1.52 -8.70
CA PRO A 482 7.43 2.47 -9.21
C PRO A 482 6.77 3.81 -9.53
N VAL A 483 7.47 4.92 -9.27
CA VAL A 483 7.11 6.28 -9.69
C VAL A 483 8.30 6.86 -10.44
N LEU A 484 8.06 7.42 -11.63
CA LEU A 484 9.10 8.10 -12.39
C LEU A 484 9.38 9.48 -11.75
N VAL A 485 10.65 9.78 -11.52
CA VAL A 485 11.10 11.04 -10.94
C VAL A 485 12.33 11.52 -11.70
N HIS A 486 12.40 12.80 -12.08
CA HIS A 486 13.59 13.35 -12.73
C HIS A 486 14.74 13.58 -11.75
N ASP A 487 15.96 13.56 -12.27
CA ASP A 487 17.17 13.64 -11.47
C ASP A 487 17.31 15.01 -10.79
N CYS A 488 17.42 15.01 -9.47
CA CYS A 488 17.77 16.17 -8.66
C CYS A 488 18.35 15.74 -7.30
N ALA A 489 18.96 16.67 -6.57
CA ALA A 489 19.46 16.39 -5.24
C ALA A 489 18.31 16.01 -4.29
N GLY A 490 18.35 14.77 -3.78
CA GLY A 490 17.33 14.19 -2.91
C GLY A 490 16.07 13.66 -3.61
N PHE A 491 16.06 13.63 -4.95
CA PHE A 491 14.93 13.18 -5.77
C PHE A 491 13.61 13.82 -5.34
N LEU A 492 12.54 13.05 -5.13
CA LEU A 492 11.24 13.58 -4.73
C LEU A 492 11.05 13.47 -3.21
N VAL A 493 11.03 12.25 -2.67
CA VAL A 493 10.61 12.03 -1.28
C VAL A 493 11.58 12.64 -0.27
N ASN A 494 12.89 12.43 -0.44
CA ASN A 494 13.87 12.96 0.53
C ASN A 494 13.96 14.49 0.45
N ARG A 495 13.89 15.04 -0.75
CA ARG A 495 13.87 16.49 -1.01
C ARG A 495 12.70 17.18 -0.29
N VAL A 496 11.52 16.57 -0.29
CA VAL A 496 10.33 17.11 0.41
C VAL A 496 10.33 16.80 1.91
N LEU A 497 10.83 15.64 2.34
CA LEU A 497 10.78 15.19 3.73
C LEU A 497 11.80 15.90 4.64
N LEU A 498 13.03 16.10 4.17
CA LEU A 498 14.11 16.61 5.03
C LEU A 498 13.90 18.05 5.52
N PRO A 499 13.35 18.99 4.73
CA PRO A 499 12.94 20.30 5.24
C PRO A 499 11.98 20.21 6.43
N PHE A 500 11.07 19.24 6.45
CA PHE A 500 10.16 19.01 7.58
C PHE A 500 10.89 18.58 8.86
N ILE A 501 11.83 17.63 8.75
CA ILE A 501 12.63 17.20 9.91
C ILE A 501 13.52 18.35 10.39
N ASN A 502 14.10 19.10 9.46
CA ASN A 502 14.94 20.26 9.76
C ASN A 502 14.15 21.37 10.47
N GLU A 503 12.91 21.63 10.03
CA GLU A 503 12.01 22.61 10.67
C GLU A 503 11.59 22.18 12.08
N ALA A 504 11.40 20.88 12.33
CA ALA A 504 11.24 20.38 13.69
C ALA A 504 12.47 20.70 14.56
N GLY A 505 13.68 20.57 14.01
CA GLY A 505 14.92 21.00 14.65
C GLY A 505 14.92 22.48 15.03
N PHE A 506 14.48 23.38 14.12
CA PHE A 506 14.34 24.80 14.43
C PHE A 506 13.31 25.07 15.53
N MET A 507 12.15 24.40 15.51
CA MET A 507 11.16 24.51 16.59
C MET A 507 11.72 24.08 17.95
N LEU A 508 12.56 23.04 17.98
CA LEU A 508 13.25 22.60 19.18
C LEU A 508 14.29 23.63 19.66
N GLN A 509 15.07 24.24 18.76
CA GLN A 509 15.98 25.34 19.11
C GLN A 509 15.26 26.57 19.70
N GLU A 510 14.01 26.78 19.30
CA GLU A 510 13.10 27.82 19.79
C GLU A 510 12.43 27.47 21.13
N GLY A 511 12.83 26.38 21.80
CA GLY A 511 12.39 26.06 23.16
C GLY A 511 11.19 25.12 23.25
N ASN A 512 10.75 24.54 22.12
CA ASN A 512 9.62 23.62 22.10
C ASN A 512 10.08 22.19 22.40
N GLY A 513 9.36 21.49 23.28
CA GLY A 513 9.75 20.13 23.70
C GLY A 513 9.59 19.08 22.59
N ILE A 514 10.54 18.13 22.56
CA ILE A 514 10.56 16.98 21.62
C ILE A 514 9.22 16.23 21.63
N GLU A 515 8.73 15.87 22.82
CA GLU A 515 7.48 15.12 22.96
C GLU A 515 6.26 15.90 22.48
N LYS A 516 6.22 17.21 22.72
CA LYS A 516 5.10 18.07 22.29
C LYS A 516 5.02 18.13 20.76
N ILE A 517 6.16 18.32 20.09
CA ILE A 517 6.23 18.37 18.63
C ILE A 517 5.81 17.03 18.05
N ASP A 518 6.43 15.93 18.50
CA ASP A 518 6.14 14.59 17.98
C ASP A 518 4.68 14.17 18.23
N LYS A 519 4.12 14.49 19.40
CA LYS A 519 2.70 14.23 19.72
C LYS A 519 1.76 15.02 18.80
N THR A 520 2.03 16.31 18.61
CA THR A 520 1.22 17.18 17.73
C THR A 520 1.20 16.66 16.29
N LEU A 521 2.35 16.23 15.79
CA LEU A 521 2.50 15.67 14.44
C LEU A 521 1.83 14.29 14.28
N LYS A 522 1.85 13.46 15.34
CA LYS A 522 1.09 12.20 15.38
C LYS A 522 -0.41 12.41 15.41
N GLU A 523 -0.89 13.38 16.19
CA GLU A 523 -2.31 13.77 16.24
C GLU A 523 -2.81 14.36 14.91
N PHE A 524 -1.93 15.02 14.16
CA PHE A 524 -2.22 15.42 12.78
C PHE A 524 -2.50 14.21 11.87
N GLY A 525 -1.83 13.09 12.14
CA GLY A 525 -2.03 11.79 11.49
C GLY A 525 -0.75 11.09 11.03
N LEU A 526 0.44 11.67 11.26
CA LEU A 526 1.70 11.05 10.83
C LEU A 526 2.00 9.78 11.66
N PRO A 527 2.57 8.72 11.05
CA PRO A 527 2.81 7.45 11.73
C PRO A 527 3.87 7.54 12.83
N MET A 528 4.82 8.47 12.67
CA MET A 528 5.88 8.79 13.62
C MET A 528 5.98 10.31 13.70
N GLY A 529 6.41 10.82 14.85
CA GLY A 529 6.79 12.21 14.96
C GLY A 529 8.11 12.48 14.24
N ALA A 530 8.48 13.75 14.06
CA ALA A 530 9.67 14.14 13.30
C ALA A 530 10.95 13.58 13.95
N PHE A 531 11.05 13.60 15.28
CA PHE A 531 12.23 13.16 16.01
C PHE A 531 12.30 11.64 16.14
N GLU A 532 11.17 10.97 16.38
CA GLU A 532 11.10 9.51 16.33
C GLU A 532 11.50 8.97 14.94
N LEU A 533 11.07 9.65 13.88
CA LEU A 533 11.45 9.32 12.50
C LEU A 533 12.96 9.50 12.29
N ALA A 534 13.51 10.65 12.70
CA ALA A 534 14.95 10.92 12.60
C ALA A 534 15.80 9.87 13.33
N ASP A 535 15.40 9.47 14.54
CA ASP A 535 16.08 8.42 15.31
C ASP A 535 15.98 7.04 14.66
N THR A 536 14.87 6.76 13.98
CA THR A 536 14.61 5.47 13.31
C THR A 536 15.41 5.34 12.02
N VAL A 537 15.47 6.41 11.22
CA VAL A 537 16.26 6.47 9.98
C VAL A 537 17.76 6.50 10.30
N GLY A 538 18.13 7.23 11.36
CA GLY A 538 19.51 7.50 11.75
C GLY A 538 19.87 8.95 11.47
N ILE A 539 20.24 9.68 12.52
CA ILE A 539 20.50 11.13 12.45
C ILE A 539 21.70 11.43 11.55
N ASP A 540 22.70 10.56 11.48
CA ASP A 540 23.84 10.73 10.57
C ASP A 540 23.48 10.64 9.09
N VAL A 541 22.52 9.77 8.74
CA VAL A 541 22.05 9.65 7.36
C VAL A 541 21.26 10.91 7.02
N GLY A 542 20.32 11.30 7.88
CA GLY A 542 19.53 12.51 7.70
C GLY A 542 20.41 13.77 7.58
N TYR A 543 21.41 13.91 8.46
CA TYR A 543 22.34 15.03 8.45
C TYR A 543 23.14 15.08 7.14
N LYS A 544 23.73 13.97 6.69
CA LYS A 544 24.49 13.93 5.43
C LYS A 544 23.65 14.34 4.23
N VAL A 545 22.43 13.83 4.12
CA VAL A 545 21.54 14.20 3.01
C VAL A 545 21.11 15.66 3.15
N ALA A 546 20.83 16.15 4.36
CA ALA A 546 20.50 17.55 4.58
C ALA A 546 21.66 18.49 4.19
N THR A 547 22.92 18.12 4.43
CA THR A 547 24.09 18.86 3.94
C THR A 547 24.15 18.88 2.41
N ILE A 548 23.90 17.75 1.74
CA ILE A 548 23.85 17.71 0.27
C ILE A 548 22.73 18.62 -0.28
N LEU A 549 21.59 18.65 0.39
CA LEU A 549 20.49 19.55 0.03
C LEU A 549 20.85 21.02 0.28
N GLU A 550 21.52 21.36 1.38
CA GLU A 550 22.01 22.71 1.64
C GLU A 550 23.04 23.15 0.58
N GLU A 551 23.98 22.28 0.20
CA GLU A 551 24.93 22.56 -0.89
C GLU A 551 24.23 22.79 -2.24
N SER A 552 23.12 22.09 -2.49
CA SER A 552 22.39 22.16 -3.76
C SER A 552 21.40 23.32 -3.84
N TYR A 553 20.75 23.67 -2.72
CA TYR A 553 19.64 24.63 -2.67
C TYR A 553 19.91 25.86 -1.79
N GLY A 554 21.08 25.94 -1.15
CA GLY A 554 21.57 27.09 -0.41
C GLY A 554 20.76 27.45 0.84
N SER A 555 20.57 28.75 1.07
CA SER A 555 19.90 29.32 2.25
C SER A 555 18.48 28.79 2.46
N ARG A 556 17.78 28.35 1.39
CA ARG A 556 16.43 27.79 1.48
C ARG A 556 16.36 26.47 2.27
N MET A 557 17.45 25.70 2.26
CA MET A 557 17.54 24.39 2.95
C MET A 557 18.68 24.36 3.97
N LYS A 558 19.05 25.51 4.54
CA LYS A 558 20.10 25.62 5.56
C LYS A 558 19.89 24.62 6.70
N VAL A 559 20.90 23.80 7.00
CA VAL A 559 20.81 22.81 8.06
C VAL A 559 20.74 23.49 9.42
N CYS A 560 19.83 23.02 10.27
CA CYS A 560 19.69 23.46 11.64
C CYS A 560 20.98 23.17 12.42
N GLU A 561 21.50 24.18 13.12
CA GLU A 561 22.76 24.05 13.89
C GLU A 561 22.67 22.97 14.96
N LEU A 562 21.48 22.75 15.54
CA LEU A 562 21.25 21.69 16.52
C LEU A 562 21.51 20.29 15.92
N LEU A 563 21.10 20.05 14.68
CA LEU A 563 21.35 18.76 14.02
C LEU A 563 22.86 18.53 13.84
N THR A 564 23.60 19.60 13.55
CA THR A 564 25.07 19.57 13.46
C THR A 564 25.71 19.21 14.81
N GLU A 565 25.26 19.84 15.90
CA GLU A 565 25.74 19.53 17.26
C GLU A 565 25.45 18.09 17.68
N ILE A 566 24.23 17.60 17.42
CA ILE A 566 23.79 16.23 17.73
C ILE A 566 24.63 15.21 16.94
N TYR A 567 24.87 15.48 15.65
CA TYR A 567 25.73 14.66 14.81
C TYR A 567 27.16 14.60 15.36
N ASN A 568 27.74 15.74 15.72
CA ASN A 568 29.10 15.83 16.28
C ASN A 568 29.21 15.11 17.64
N LYS A 569 28.17 15.15 18.47
CA LYS A 569 28.07 14.41 19.74
C LYS A 569 27.84 12.91 19.56
N LYS A 570 27.73 12.40 18.32
CA LYS A 570 27.48 10.99 17.98
C LYS A 570 26.18 10.44 18.59
N LEU A 571 25.17 11.28 18.75
CA LEU A 571 23.83 10.89 19.16
C LEU A 571 23.05 10.47 17.90
N LEU A 572 23.25 9.23 17.44
CA LEU A 572 22.84 8.81 16.09
C LEU A 572 21.48 8.11 16.02
N GLY A 573 20.71 8.11 17.10
CA GLY A 573 19.38 7.52 17.19
C GLY A 573 19.39 6.05 17.59
N LYS A 574 18.43 5.28 17.07
CA LYS A 574 18.14 3.90 17.49
C LYS A 574 19.32 2.95 17.32
N LYS A 575 20.17 3.19 16.30
CA LYS A 575 21.33 2.35 16.02
C LYS A 575 22.43 2.43 17.09
N THR A 576 22.57 3.57 17.76
CA THR A 576 23.51 3.78 18.88
C THR A 576 22.81 3.68 20.24
N GLY A 577 21.49 3.47 20.26
CA GLY A 577 20.67 3.47 21.47
C GLY A 577 20.34 4.86 22.02
N ILE A 578 20.85 5.93 21.41
CA ILE A 578 20.68 7.31 21.89
C ILE A 578 20.67 8.30 20.71
N GLY A 579 19.67 9.18 20.70
CA GLY A 579 19.45 10.29 19.75
C GLY A 579 18.58 11.36 20.39
N PHE A 580 17.48 11.76 19.74
CA PHE A 580 16.44 12.58 20.36
C PHE A 580 15.72 11.83 21.50
N TYR A 581 15.67 10.51 21.39
CA TYR A 581 15.21 9.61 22.42
C TYR A 581 16.35 8.67 22.86
N ILE A 582 16.23 8.16 24.08
CA ILE A 582 17.01 7.05 24.60
C ILE A 582 16.22 5.77 24.30
N HIS A 583 16.83 4.88 23.51
CA HIS A 583 16.22 3.65 23.02
C HIS A 583 16.72 2.46 23.81
N THR A 584 15.83 1.83 24.57
CA THR A 584 16.07 0.53 25.21
C THR A 584 15.30 -0.56 24.46
N LYS A 585 15.54 -1.84 24.78
CA LYS A 585 14.77 -2.95 24.17
C LYS A 585 13.26 -2.86 24.43
N GLU A 586 12.86 -2.22 25.53
CA GLU A 586 11.49 -2.24 26.04
C GLU A 586 10.82 -0.86 26.07
N SER A 587 11.59 0.23 26.01
CA SER A 587 11.05 1.58 26.14
C SER A 587 11.84 2.62 25.34
N MET A 588 11.12 3.70 25.01
CA MET A 588 11.64 4.92 24.43
C MET A 588 11.37 6.05 25.43
N ARG A 589 12.39 6.85 25.76
CA ARG A 589 12.27 8.01 26.66
C ARG A 589 12.93 9.23 26.05
N VAL A 590 12.41 10.42 26.31
CA VAL A 590 12.98 11.68 25.79
C VAL A 590 14.41 11.87 26.28
N ASN A 591 15.31 12.29 25.41
CA ASN A 591 16.67 12.65 25.78
C ASN A 591 16.74 14.11 26.25
N HIS A 592 16.53 14.34 27.56
CA HIS A 592 16.56 15.68 28.16
C HIS A 592 17.92 16.39 28.08
N THR A 593 19.01 15.69 27.71
CA THR A 593 20.32 16.35 27.51
C THR A 593 20.31 17.36 26.36
N LEU A 594 19.32 17.27 25.46
CA LEU A 594 19.10 18.17 24.33
C LEU A 594 18.24 19.41 24.70
N GLU A 595 17.70 19.49 25.92
CA GLU A 595 16.95 20.67 26.36
C GLU A 595 17.89 21.87 26.61
N ASN A 596 19.14 21.60 27.00
CA ASN A 596 20.17 22.64 27.21
C ASN A 596 20.66 23.28 25.89
N THR A 597 20.27 22.76 24.73
CA THR A 597 20.65 23.30 23.41
C THR A 597 19.61 24.28 22.84
N GLN A 598 18.60 24.64 23.63
CA GLN A 598 17.60 25.66 23.27
C GLN A 598 18.22 27.06 23.32
N LYS A 599 18.09 27.83 22.23
CA LYS A 599 18.71 29.16 22.07
C LYS A 599 17.76 30.30 22.41
N SER A 600 16.46 30.04 22.36
CA SER A 600 15.42 31.02 22.68
C SER A 600 14.18 30.30 23.18
N ILE A 601 13.33 30.99 23.94
CA ILE A 601 12.04 30.46 24.39
C ILE A 601 10.95 31.21 23.62
N LYS A 602 10.44 30.59 22.56
CA LYS A 602 9.26 31.04 21.82
C LYS A 602 8.19 29.96 21.94
N VAL A 603 7.08 30.28 22.60
CA VAL A 603 5.97 29.34 22.71
C VAL A 603 5.27 29.24 21.36
N VAL A 604 5.45 28.11 20.68
CA VAL A 604 4.76 27.82 19.42
C VAL A 604 3.46 27.07 19.76
N THR A 605 2.36 27.50 19.14
CA THR A 605 1.05 26.85 19.30
C THR A 605 1.02 25.55 18.49
N SER A 606 0.18 24.58 18.84
CA SER A 606 0.07 23.33 18.08
C SER A 606 -0.34 23.55 16.62
N SER A 607 -1.18 24.56 16.34
CA SER A 607 -1.53 24.92 14.95
C SER A 607 -0.33 25.47 14.19
N ASP A 608 0.45 26.34 14.82
CA ASP A 608 1.65 26.93 14.20
C ASP A 608 2.75 25.87 13.98
N MET A 609 2.88 24.89 14.89
CA MET A 609 3.77 23.73 14.70
C MET A 609 3.38 22.91 13.47
N ILE A 610 2.08 22.63 13.29
CA ILE A 610 1.58 21.89 12.12
C ILE A 610 1.81 22.71 10.86
N ASP A 611 1.46 24.00 10.85
CA ASP A 611 1.63 24.86 9.68
C ASP A 611 3.11 24.97 9.29
N ARG A 612 4.03 25.22 10.23
CA ARG A 612 5.47 25.26 9.93
C ARG A 612 5.98 23.94 9.36
N ALA A 613 5.60 22.82 9.97
CA ALA A 613 6.06 21.50 9.56
C ALA A 613 5.48 21.04 8.21
N ILE A 614 4.19 21.29 7.96
CA ILE A 614 3.52 20.80 6.75
C ILE A 614 3.66 21.78 5.58
N LEU A 615 3.55 23.10 5.81
CA LEU A 615 3.63 24.07 4.73
C LEU A 615 5.01 24.15 4.10
N ILE A 616 6.09 23.87 4.85
CA ILE A 616 7.43 23.76 4.26
C ILE A 616 7.51 22.57 3.28
N MET A 617 6.84 21.45 3.59
CA MET A 617 6.74 20.32 2.67
C MET A 617 5.89 20.68 1.44
N VAL A 618 4.75 21.33 1.63
CA VAL A 618 3.88 21.78 0.53
C VAL A 618 4.64 22.72 -0.42
N ASN A 619 5.38 23.67 0.16
CA ASN A 619 6.19 24.62 -0.61
C ASN A 619 7.26 23.90 -1.43
N GLU A 620 7.97 22.93 -0.83
CA GLU A 620 8.99 22.17 -1.53
C GLU A 620 8.40 21.22 -2.59
N ALA A 621 7.27 20.59 -2.31
CA ALA A 621 6.52 19.79 -3.28
C ALA A 621 6.04 20.63 -4.47
N SER A 622 5.62 21.88 -4.22
CA SER A 622 5.30 22.83 -5.29
C SER A 622 6.53 23.16 -6.14
N ARG A 623 7.72 23.27 -5.57
CA ARG A 623 8.97 23.46 -6.33
C ARG A 623 9.32 22.23 -7.15
N CYS A 624 9.08 21.02 -6.65
CA CYS A 624 9.25 19.78 -7.42
C CYS A 624 8.36 19.74 -8.67
N LEU A 625 7.13 20.27 -8.61
CA LEU A 625 6.27 20.42 -9.79
C LEU A 625 6.81 21.50 -10.73
N GLU A 626 7.14 22.68 -10.20
CA GLU A 626 7.67 23.82 -10.96
C GLU A 626 8.96 23.48 -11.72
N GLU A 627 9.85 22.69 -11.11
CA GLU A 627 11.13 22.28 -11.69
C GLU A 627 11.02 21.02 -12.57
N GLY A 628 9.82 20.48 -12.79
CA GLY A 628 9.61 19.29 -13.63
C GLY A 628 10.23 18.02 -13.03
N ILE A 629 10.32 17.91 -11.71
CA ILE A 629 10.80 16.69 -11.04
C ILE A 629 9.76 15.57 -11.14
N ILE A 630 8.49 15.95 -11.12
CA ILE A 630 7.35 15.08 -11.33
C ILE A 630 6.19 15.91 -11.91
N ASP A 631 5.50 15.37 -12.92
CA ASP A 631 4.47 16.15 -13.62
C ASP A 631 3.06 15.92 -13.08
N ASN A 632 2.85 14.79 -12.40
CA ASN A 632 1.54 14.33 -11.95
C ASN A 632 1.40 14.50 -10.42
N VAL A 633 0.49 15.39 -10.03
CA VAL A 633 0.18 15.69 -8.61
C VAL A 633 -0.29 14.46 -7.84
N ALA A 634 -1.10 13.60 -8.45
CA ALA A 634 -1.56 12.38 -7.79
C ALA A 634 -0.41 11.41 -7.53
N TYR A 635 0.60 11.35 -8.39
CA TYR A 635 1.77 10.51 -8.19
C TYR A 635 2.70 11.07 -7.13
N LEU A 636 2.85 12.39 -7.05
CA LEU A 636 3.54 13.05 -5.95
C LEU A 636 2.85 12.72 -4.62
N ASP A 637 1.54 12.89 -4.55
CA ASP A 637 0.77 12.59 -3.34
C ASP A 637 0.85 11.13 -2.94
N TYR A 638 0.80 10.21 -3.92
CA TYR A 638 1.06 8.79 -3.67
C TYR A 638 2.47 8.56 -3.13
N ALA A 639 3.50 9.18 -3.72
CA ALA A 639 4.89 9.05 -3.29
C ALA A 639 5.08 9.54 -1.84
N MET A 640 4.43 10.64 -1.46
CA MET A 640 4.48 11.13 -0.08
C MET A 640 3.75 10.17 0.89
N ILE A 641 2.56 9.67 0.51
CA ILE A 641 1.84 8.69 1.34
C ILE A 641 2.64 7.39 1.50
N ALA A 642 3.18 6.86 0.40
CA ALA A 642 3.84 5.56 0.37
C ALA A 642 5.30 5.61 0.85
N GLY A 643 5.97 6.76 0.72
CA GLY A 643 7.37 6.98 1.07
C GLY A 643 7.57 7.54 2.47
N THR A 644 6.80 8.57 2.85
CA THR A 644 6.93 9.20 4.19
C THR A 644 5.86 8.75 5.18
N GLY A 645 4.78 8.16 4.69
CA GLY A 645 3.61 7.83 5.50
C GLY A 645 2.68 9.02 5.71
N PHE A 646 2.67 10.00 4.80
CA PHE A 646 1.71 11.12 4.86
C PHE A 646 0.27 10.58 5.03
N PRO A 647 -0.60 11.23 5.84
CA PRO A 647 -1.86 10.60 6.25
C PRO A 647 -2.82 10.40 5.07
N ALA A 648 -3.05 9.14 4.68
CA ALA A 648 -3.84 8.80 3.49
C ALA A 648 -5.30 9.27 3.56
N PHE A 649 -5.89 9.38 4.77
CA PHE A 649 -7.23 9.96 4.95
C PHE A 649 -7.33 11.45 4.57
N ARG A 650 -6.20 12.14 4.38
CA ARG A 650 -6.10 13.51 3.86
C ARG A 650 -5.83 13.58 2.35
N GLY A 651 -5.81 12.44 1.66
CA GLY A 651 -5.66 12.34 0.21
C GLY A 651 -4.22 12.47 -0.33
N GLY A 652 -3.36 13.18 0.39
CA GLY A 652 -2.00 13.47 -0.03
C GLY A 652 -1.56 14.84 0.45
N LEU A 653 -0.29 15.18 0.24
CA LEU A 653 0.29 16.44 0.71
C LEU A 653 -0.33 17.63 -0.03
N LEU A 654 -0.41 17.56 -1.35
CA LEU A 654 -0.97 18.61 -2.20
C LEU A 654 -2.49 18.58 -2.21
N LYS A 655 -3.11 17.41 -2.07
CA LYS A 655 -4.56 17.34 -1.85
C LYS A 655 -4.97 18.03 -0.55
N TYR A 656 -4.22 17.80 0.53
CA TYR A 656 -4.41 18.51 1.80
C TYR A 656 -4.19 20.02 1.65
N ALA A 657 -3.19 20.43 0.87
CA ALA A 657 -2.94 21.85 0.57
C ALA A 657 -4.12 22.50 -0.17
N ASP A 658 -4.70 21.80 -1.16
CA ASP A 658 -5.90 22.25 -1.87
C ASP A 658 -7.11 22.42 -0.94
N GLU A 659 -7.28 21.52 0.04
CA GLU A 659 -8.36 21.63 1.04
C GLU A 659 -8.14 22.77 2.04
N LEU A 660 -6.88 23.06 2.38
CA LEU A 660 -6.51 24.16 3.26
C LEU A 660 -6.69 25.52 2.57
N GLY A 661 -6.45 25.57 1.26
CA GLY A 661 -6.61 26.74 0.41
C GLY A 661 -5.29 27.45 0.09
N ILE A 662 -5.04 27.70 -1.19
CA ILE A 662 -3.79 28.30 -1.69
C ILE A 662 -3.56 29.70 -1.10
N ASP A 663 -4.61 30.52 -0.98
CA ASP A 663 -4.52 31.86 -0.38
C ASP A 663 -4.02 31.84 1.06
N TYR A 664 -4.53 30.89 1.86
CA TYR A 664 -4.09 30.70 3.24
C TYR A 664 -2.62 30.29 3.28
N ILE A 665 -2.24 29.33 2.44
CA ILE A 665 -0.87 28.80 2.39
C ILE A 665 0.13 29.90 2.04
N VAL A 666 -0.12 30.66 0.96
CA VAL A 666 0.78 31.74 0.55
C VAL A 666 0.89 32.80 1.65
N SER A 667 -0.24 33.19 2.25
CA SER A 667 -0.25 34.18 3.34
C SER A 667 0.58 33.71 4.54
N LYS A 668 0.44 32.43 4.93
CA LYS A 668 1.21 31.83 6.03
C LYS A 668 2.69 31.69 5.71
N LEU A 669 3.04 31.28 4.49
CA LEU A 669 4.43 31.19 4.06
C LEU A 669 5.12 32.58 4.08
N LEU A 670 4.44 33.63 3.62
CA LEU A 670 4.95 35.01 3.71
C LEU A 670 5.08 35.50 5.17
N GLU A 671 4.14 35.14 6.04
CA GLU A 671 4.21 35.39 7.49
C GLU A 671 5.45 34.71 8.10
N PHE A 672 5.69 33.44 7.76
CA PHE A 672 6.84 32.69 8.24
C PHE A 672 8.16 33.15 7.62
N GLU A 673 8.17 33.57 6.35
CA GLU A 673 9.36 34.13 5.72
C GLU A 673 9.85 35.36 6.49
N LYS A 674 8.93 36.25 6.91
CA LYS A 674 9.27 37.43 7.72
C LYS A 674 9.82 37.07 9.10
N ARG A 675 9.33 36.00 9.73
CA ARG A 675 9.71 35.61 11.11
C ARG A 675 10.93 34.72 11.19
N HIS A 676 11.09 33.84 10.21
CA HIS A 676 12.03 32.74 10.25
C HIS A 676 13.02 32.75 9.07
N GLY A 677 12.78 33.55 8.04
CA GLY A 677 13.69 33.77 6.92
C GLY A 677 13.33 33.02 5.65
N GLU A 678 14.25 33.07 4.69
CA GLU A 678 14.05 32.69 3.28
C GLU A 678 13.57 31.25 3.03
N ARG A 679 13.79 30.32 3.98
CA ARG A 679 13.32 28.92 3.84
C ARG A 679 11.81 28.77 3.70
N PHE A 680 11.04 29.76 4.15
CA PHE A 680 9.59 29.80 3.99
C PHE A 680 9.12 30.63 2.77
N ARG A 681 10.04 31.16 1.96
CA ARG A 681 9.68 31.92 0.77
C ARG A 681 8.79 31.05 -0.15
N PRO A 682 7.58 31.50 -0.50
CA PRO A 682 6.71 30.77 -1.42
C PRO A 682 7.40 30.43 -2.74
N SER A 683 7.10 29.26 -3.31
CA SER A 683 7.45 28.92 -4.69
C SER A 683 6.76 29.85 -5.68
N GLN A 684 7.31 29.97 -6.89
CA GLN A 684 6.67 30.79 -7.92
C GLN A 684 5.34 30.14 -8.33
N LEU A 685 5.32 28.80 -8.41
CA LEU A 685 4.09 28.07 -8.71
C LEU A 685 2.97 28.33 -7.70
N LEU A 686 3.25 28.44 -6.39
CA LEU A 686 2.22 28.78 -5.40
C LEU A 686 1.65 30.18 -5.63
N LEU A 687 2.49 31.14 -5.96
CA LEU A 687 2.07 32.51 -6.29
C LEU A 687 1.23 32.53 -7.57
N ASP A 688 1.61 31.74 -8.58
CA ASP A 688 0.87 31.64 -9.84
C ASP A 688 -0.48 30.95 -9.64
N LEU A 689 -0.55 29.89 -8.83
CA LEU A 689 -1.79 29.25 -8.44
C LEU A 689 -2.73 30.23 -7.73
N GLN A 690 -2.19 31.02 -6.79
CA GLN A 690 -2.94 32.06 -6.09
C GLN A 690 -3.50 33.09 -7.07
N LYS A 691 -2.63 33.65 -7.92
CA LYS A 691 -2.98 34.67 -8.91
C LYS A 691 -4.08 34.19 -9.87
N ASN A 692 -4.00 32.93 -10.30
CA ASN A 692 -4.96 32.35 -11.23
C ASN A 692 -6.20 31.74 -10.56
N LYS A 693 -6.31 31.79 -9.23
CA LYS A 693 -7.38 31.15 -8.43
C LYS A 693 -7.53 29.66 -8.78
N LYS A 694 -6.39 28.99 -8.93
CA LYS A 694 -6.28 27.56 -9.21
C LYS A 694 -5.72 26.83 -8.00
N THR A 695 -5.85 25.52 -8.03
CA THR A 695 -5.35 24.58 -7.03
C THR A 695 -4.39 23.59 -7.68
N PHE A 696 -3.64 22.79 -6.92
CA PHE A 696 -2.76 21.77 -7.50
C PHE A 696 -3.52 20.75 -8.35
N TYR A 697 -4.77 20.44 -8.03
CA TYR A 697 -5.59 19.54 -8.85
C TYR A 697 -6.32 20.21 -10.03
N THR A 698 -6.29 21.55 -10.14
CA THR A 698 -7.01 22.30 -11.20
C THR A 698 -6.12 23.21 -12.04
N GLY A 699 -4.86 23.39 -11.64
CA GLY A 699 -3.89 24.30 -12.24
C GLY A 699 -2.83 23.64 -13.10
N GLU A 700 -3.03 22.38 -13.51
CA GLU A 700 -2.02 21.53 -14.17
C GLU A 700 -1.25 22.18 -15.33
N ALA A 701 -1.90 23.07 -16.08
CA ALA A 701 -1.29 23.83 -17.17
C ALA A 701 -0.20 24.83 -16.73
N LEU A 702 -0.03 25.09 -15.42
CA LEU A 702 0.95 26.04 -14.91
C LEU A 702 2.36 25.44 -14.74
N TRP A 703 2.51 24.12 -14.71
CA TRP A 703 3.81 23.44 -14.58
C TRP A 703 4.05 22.34 -15.60
N LYS A 704 3.01 21.90 -16.34
CA LYS A 704 3.21 21.02 -17.49
C LYS A 704 3.61 21.85 -18.70
N HIS A 705 4.88 21.73 -19.09
CA HIS A 705 5.48 22.40 -20.25
C HIS A 705 5.67 21.46 -21.43
#